data_AF-A0AAD7XMH4-F1
#
_entry.id   AF-A0AAD7XMH4-F1
#
_cell.length_a   1.000
_cell.length_b   1.000
_cell.length_c   1.000
_cell.angle_alpha   90.00
_cell.angle_beta   90.00
_cell.angle_gamma   90.00
#
_symmetry.space_group_name_H-M   'P 1'
#
loop_
_entity.id
_entity.type
_entity.pdbx_description
1 polymer ?
#
loop_
_entity_poly.entity_id
_entity_poly.type
_entity_poly.pdbx_seq_one_letter_code
_entity_poly.pdbx_strand_id
1 'polypeptide(L)'
;MEALEKALAEFTAVADAGELEDRVDEGIVRMVSSGVEVWVANKAAEEQEFEGALGEDSCGEKRARACERWRAVSERLASRREGLGDLAGRDAARTAAEEYRLERETWSLVGCLEKFGVLAPGSAFERGSAMSAFPTPAERVALEASGSEAAARRRCALEWVERGAAEKVRYFETNRRPEMDGDAAEGVVALLALAEDSQLRQMAESWWMLTDGLVEAAEAELEACRATWLLARAGKYDEAAEVDRGRGAFWRAAALRARFPAGYCDGEGEKRASSVQTGNPERALWRECCGARARASRSVAVAVATRRRNVEDAFRLARDLQVEKRVGRAVEAAGRAALYDAALFAALSGDLETLSFVVRELGGGWEDQVWARLVCLEQAAVARAAGERFEGPPDVLALEARGLDAVFSDASPDSTLDAPFRAAQATLACFGFAFESVPRLLDASRRGGLASGPRRLARLCAHLGDEWKRRVASDVPPERGKAIVDSWLRDYASLLASEESLPHLGASYAAALDDPADRLATCAACFATATTQSDRRRCLAAAKKVFDPAELAEIARQTATRTVQAAWEDSSREEEEEEDDTMDGVSLRDADAIRALDWPLDPVDLLRLANLILRKWVLEDNPARLQRPRTLACAEIFRETKRVPNAVLDSVLDATRRDQKSRLAAAALKEYLSWRALFRALRRLDVWQRKRDELTQQQHSNARKRKSTRALAFLDENEYPDFIAAADQARKALELLVCFPGANRLKGGQAPVDGDDDDDDEEFVWRLDALCSALKNGGFFGDIAVPVEGWLALAAQDRDAHDIRKTIIPLAIFALADLAKNTADALPPEQKSRRPWYAKCISIAYLVAPSNRHPNDDLTDIFTQPDRDLLLVKIKAATLDILRFSRPRLEDSTHHHHQNHQIDWDALLKFDDDDDDDDDGL
;
A
#
# COMPACT_ATOMS: atom_id res chain seq x y z
N MET A 1 -31.43 -10.91 -30.40
CA MET A 1 -30.32 -10.75 -31.35
C MET A 1 -30.53 -9.53 -32.23
N GLU A 2 -31.50 -9.51 -33.15
CA GLU A 2 -31.73 -8.33 -34.01
C GLU A 2 -31.94 -7.01 -33.24
N ALA A 3 -32.66 -7.02 -32.12
CA ALA A 3 -32.83 -5.82 -31.29
C ALA A 3 -31.50 -5.33 -30.66
N LEU A 4 -30.59 -6.26 -30.37
CA LEU A 4 -29.29 -5.98 -29.77
C LEU A 4 -28.29 -5.55 -30.85
N GLU A 5 -28.32 -6.18 -32.02
CA GLU A 5 -27.59 -5.74 -33.22
C GLU A 5 -28.02 -4.34 -33.66
N LYS A 6 -29.32 -4.04 -33.59
CA LYS A 6 -29.87 -2.71 -33.88
C LYS A 6 -29.41 -1.68 -32.85
N ALA A 7 -29.49 -1.98 -31.56
CA ALA A 7 -29.00 -1.09 -30.51
C ALA A 7 -27.48 -0.86 -30.59
N LEU A 8 -26.71 -1.92 -30.91
CA LEU A 8 -25.27 -1.83 -31.08
C LEU A 8 -24.91 -1.03 -32.34
N ALA A 9 -25.64 -1.21 -33.45
CA ALA A 9 -25.43 -0.44 -34.68
C ALA A 9 -25.79 1.03 -34.51
N GLU A 10 -26.87 1.35 -33.79
CA GLU A 10 -27.25 2.72 -33.43
C GLU A 10 -26.18 3.36 -32.53
N PHE A 11 -25.67 2.64 -31.51
CA PHE A 11 -24.58 3.12 -30.67
C PHE A 11 -23.27 3.34 -31.45
N THR A 12 -22.92 2.41 -32.35
CA THR A 12 -21.69 2.51 -33.18
C THR A 12 -21.79 3.69 -34.16
N ALA A 13 -22.97 3.94 -34.74
CA ALA A 13 -23.18 5.08 -35.63
C ALA A 13 -23.03 6.43 -34.91
N VAL A 14 -23.42 6.52 -33.63
CA VAL A 14 -23.20 7.72 -32.80
C VAL A 14 -21.73 7.87 -32.39
N ALA A 15 -21.03 6.76 -32.13
CA ALA A 15 -19.59 6.74 -31.84
C ALA A 15 -18.74 7.19 -33.03
N ASP A 16 -19.00 6.63 -34.21
CA ASP A 16 -18.24 6.93 -35.44
C ASP A 16 -18.51 8.34 -35.97
N ALA A 17 -19.65 8.95 -35.62
CA ALA A 17 -19.98 10.34 -35.94
C ALA A 17 -19.23 11.37 -35.07
N GLY A 18 -18.48 10.94 -34.04
CA GLY A 18 -17.82 11.84 -33.11
C GLY A 18 -18.78 12.60 -32.19
N GLU A 19 -20.07 12.28 -32.21
CA GLU A 19 -21.10 12.93 -31.37
C GLU A 19 -21.17 12.34 -29.94
N LEU A 20 -20.35 11.33 -29.64
CA LEU A 20 -20.31 10.67 -28.34
C LEU A 20 -19.70 11.54 -27.23
N GLU A 21 -18.85 12.53 -27.58
CA GLU A 21 -18.09 13.34 -26.61
C GLU A 21 -18.97 14.24 -25.73
N ASP A 22 -20.18 14.61 -26.18
CA ASP A 22 -21.02 15.62 -25.51
C ASP A 22 -22.37 15.10 -24.96
N ARG A 23 -22.80 13.87 -25.24
CA ARG A 23 -24.21 13.45 -25.03
C ARG A 23 -24.49 12.16 -24.26
N VAL A 24 -23.48 11.39 -23.86
CA VAL A 24 -23.72 10.09 -23.21
C VAL A 24 -23.30 10.11 -21.74
N ASP A 25 -24.28 9.94 -20.85
CA ASP A 25 -24.07 9.74 -19.41
C ASP A 25 -23.13 8.55 -19.15
N GLU A 26 -22.16 8.75 -18.26
CA GLU A 26 -21.20 7.75 -17.75
C GLU A 26 -21.89 6.44 -17.31
N GLY A 27 -23.15 6.53 -16.86
CA GLY A 27 -23.99 5.39 -16.49
C GLY A 27 -24.38 4.46 -17.65
N ILE A 28 -24.51 4.98 -18.88
CA ILE A 28 -24.91 4.18 -20.05
C ILE A 28 -23.74 3.31 -20.52
N VAL A 29 -22.52 3.87 -20.58
CA VAL A 29 -21.31 3.11 -20.94
C VAL A 29 -21.04 1.99 -19.94
N ARG A 30 -21.24 2.27 -18.64
CA ARG A 30 -21.07 1.29 -17.55
C ARG A 30 -22.13 0.20 -17.56
N MET A 31 -23.39 0.56 -17.82
CA MET A 31 -24.51 -0.38 -17.95
C MET A 31 -24.37 -1.29 -19.18
N VAL A 32 -23.88 -0.75 -20.30
CA VAL A 32 -23.60 -1.54 -21.51
C VAL A 32 -22.43 -2.49 -21.27
N SER A 33 -21.35 -2.03 -20.62
CA SER A 33 -20.18 -2.88 -20.33
C SER A 33 -20.53 -4.02 -19.36
N SER A 34 -21.22 -3.73 -18.24
CA SER A 34 -21.63 -4.76 -17.28
C SER A 34 -22.69 -5.72 -17.84
N GLY A 35 -23.63 -5.21 -18.65
CA GLY A 35 -24.61 -6.02 -19.36
C GLY A 35 -23.97 -6.98 -20.36
N VAL A 36 -22.91 -6.56 -21.06
CA VAL A 36 -22.13 -7.41 -21.96
C VAL A 36 -21.34 -8.47 -21.18
N GLU A 37 -20.72 -8.13 -20.05
CA GLU A 37 -19.97 -9.09 -19.22
C GLU A 37 -20.84 -10.20 -18.64
N VAL A 38 -21.99 -9.84 -18.04
CA VAL A 38 -22.95 -10.82 -17.48
C VAL A 38 -23.55 -11.69 -18.60
N TRP A 39 -23.78 -11.12 -19.78
CA TRP A 39 -24.30 -11.87 -20.92
C TRP A 39 -23.27 -12.85 -21.50
N VAL A 40 -22.00 -12.45 -21.64
CA VAL A 40 -20.92 -13.34 -22.10
C VAL A 40 -20.70 -14.50 -21.13
N ALA A 41 -20.71 -14.24 -19.82
CA ALA A 41 -20.57 -15.29 -18.80
C ALA A 41 -21.73 -16.30 -18.83
N ASN A 42 -22.98 -15.81 -18.91
CA ASN A 42 -24.16 -16.68 -18.99
C ASN A 42 -24.21 -17.48 -20.31
N LYS A 43 -23.69 -16.94 -21.41
CA LYS A 43 -23.69 -17.63 -22.70
C LYS A 43 -22.56 -18.62 -22.89
N ALA A 44 -21.40 -18.43 -22.25
CA ALA A 44 -20.37 -19.46 -22.20
C ALA A 44 -20.86 -20.73 -21.46
N ALA A 45 -21.69 -20.55 -20.43
CA ALA A 45 -22.37 -21.65 -19.74
C ALA A 45 -23.42 -22.34 -20.65
N GLU A 46 -24.20 -21.57 -21.41
CA GLU A 46 -25.15 -22.14 -22.37
C GLU A 46 -24.47 -22.82 -23.58
N GLU A 47 -23.28 -22.40 -23.99
CA GLU A 47 -22.53 -23.03 -25.09
C GLU A 47 -22.08 -24.44 -24.71
N GLN A 48 -21.65 -24.65 -23.45
CA GLN A 48 -21.39 -26.00 -22.90
C GLN A 48 -22.65 -26.85 -22.84
N GLU A 49 -23.80 -26.25 -22.50
CA GLU A 49 -25.09 -26.96 -22.43
C GLU A 49 -25.64 -27.31 -23.83
N PHE A 50 -25.42 -26.43 -24.81
CA PHE A 50 -25.87 -26.57 -26.19
C PHE A 50 -25.02 -27.59 -26.98
N GLU A 51 -23.71 -27.68 -26.71
CA GLU A 51 -22.85 -28.74 -27.25
C GLU A 51 -23.24 -30.14 -26.70
N GLY A 52 -23.74 -30.21 -25.47
CA GLY A 52 -24.27 -31.46 -24.88
C GLY A 52 -25.67 -31.86 -25.37
N ALA A 53 -26.51 -30.91 -25.78
CA ALA A 53 -27.92 -31.16 -26.10
C ALA A 53 -28.20 -31.59 -27.55
N LEU A 54 -27.23 -31.49 -28.47
CA LEU A 54 -27.43 -31.79 -29.90
C LEU A 54 -26.88 -33.17 -30.28
N GLY A 55 -27.77 -34.17 -30.26
CA GLY A 55 -27.51 -35.53 -30.76
C GLY A 55 -27.12 -35.61 -32.24
N GLU A 56 -26.46 -36.72 -32.60
CA GLU A 56 -25.64 -36.94 -33.82
C GLU A 56 -26.36 -36.79 -35.18
N ASP A 57 -27.69 -36.64 -35.24
CA ASP A 57 -28.46 -36.81 -36.49
C ASP A 57 -28.86 -35.52 -37.24
N SER A 58 -28.36 -34.33 -36.86
CA SER A 58 -28.65 -33.10 -37.61
C SER A 58 -27.56 -32.71 -38.62
N CYS A 59 -27.99 -32.51 -39.88
CA CYS A 59 -27.22 -32.16 -41.08
C CYS A 59 -26.03 -31.21 -40.81
N GLY A 60 -24.81 -31.75 -40.93
CA GLY A 60 -23.56 -31.10 -40.56
C GLY A 60 -23.28 -29.74 -41.22
N GLU A 61 -23.91 -29.46 -42.36
CA GLU A 61 -23.72 -28.18 -43.06
C GLU A 61 -24.46 -27.00 -42.40
N LYS A 62 -25.64 -27.25 -41.80
CA LYS A 62 -26.35 -26.21 -41.03
C LYS A 62 -25.66 -25.95 -39.69
N ARG A 63 -25.11 -27.00 -39.08
CA ARG A 63 -24.30 -26.93 -37.86
C ARG A 63 -23.02 -26.11 -38.09
N ALA A 64 -22.28 -26.40 -39.15
CA ALA A 64 -21.07 -25.67 -39.52
C ALA A 64 -21.35 -24.17 -39.76
N ARG A 65 -22.41 -23.83 -40.52
CA ARG A 65 -22.76 -22.43 -40.79
C ARG A 65 -23.26 -21.67 -39.55
N ALA A 66 -23.91 -22.35 -38.60
CA ALA A 66 -24.32 -21.73 -37.34
C ALA A 66 -23.10 -21.47 -36.44
N CYS A 67 -22.20 -22.43 -36.30
CA CYS A 67 -20.95 -22.28 -35.54
C CYS A 67 -20.02 -21.21 -36.15
N GLU A 68 -19.90 -21.14 -37.48
CA GLU A 68 -19.10 -20.09 -38.15
C GLU A 68 -19.67 -18.69 -37.96
N ARG A 69 -21.00 -18.51 -38.11
CA ARG A 69 -21.64 -17.21 -37.81
C ARG A 69 -21.46 -16.83 -36.35
N TRP A 70 -21.52 -17.80 -35.46
CA TRP A 70 -21.35 -17.56 -34.03
C TRP A 70 -19.91 -17.17 -33.68
N ARG A 71 -18.90 -17.90 -34.18
CA ARG A 71 -17.48 -17.50 -34.05
C ARG A 71 -17.24 -16.08 -34.57
N ALA A 72 -17.80 -15.73 -35.73
CA ALA A 72 -17.66 -14.39 -36.29
C ALA A 72 -18.31 -13.30 -35.42
N VAL A 73 -19.39 -13.60 -34.69
CA VAL A 73 -20.00 -12.67 -33.73
C VAL A 73 -19.17 -12.57 -32.45
N SER A 74 -18.68 -13.71 -31.92
CA SER A 74 -17.84 -13.76 -30.73
C SER A 74 -16.48 -13.07 -30.94
N GLU A 75 -15.83 -13.25 -32.10
CA GLU A 75 -14.61 -12.51 -32.46
C GLU A 75 -14.85 -11.00 -32.58
N ARG A 76 -15.99 -10.57 -33.13
CA ARG A 76 -16.35 -9.14 -33.18
C ARG A 76 -16.62 -8.55 -31.80
N LEU A 77 -17.23 -9.31 -30.90
CA LEU A 77 -17.47 -8.87 -29.52
C LEU A 77 -16.17 -8.86 -28.70
N ALA A 78 -15.28 -9.83 -28.90
CA ALA A 78 -13.95 -9.85 -28.26
C ALA A 78 -13.07 -8.68 -28.74
N SER A 79 -13.04 -8.40 -30.04
CA SER A 79 -12.33 -7.23 -30.60
C SER A 79 -12.93 -5.90 -30.11
N ARG A 80 -14.25 -5.83 -29.89
CA ARG A 80 -14.91 -4.67 -29.27
C ARG A 80 -14.68 -4.57 -27.76
N ARG A 81 -14.48 -5.69 -27.05
CA ARG A 81 -14.09 -5.72 -25.63
C ARG A 81 -12.68 -5.15 -25.44
N GLU A 82 -11.75 -5.48 -26.34
CA GLU A 82 -10.43 -4.84 -26.37
C GLU A 82 -10.56 -3.32 -26.61
N GLY A 83 -11.40 -2.90 -27.56
CA GLY A 83 -11.67 -1.47 -27.79
C GLY A 83 -12.36 -0.75 -26.62
N LEU A 84 -13.24 -1.42 -25.86
CA LEU A 84 -13.86 -0.89 -24.64
C LEU A 84 -12.86 -0.84 -23.46
N GLY A 85 -11.94 -1.81 -23.38
CA GLY A 85 -10.81 -1.78 -22.45
C GLY A 85 -9.89 -0.59 -22.72
N ASP A 86 -9.64 -0.28 -23.99
CA ASP A 86 -8.91 0.91 -24.41
C ASP A 86 -9.64 2.22 -24.05
N LEU A 87 -10.98 2.27 -24.18
CA LEU A 87 -11.78 3.42 -23.77
C LEU A 87 -11.78 3.62 -22.25
N ALA A 88 -11.98 2.56 -21.48
CA ALA A 88 -11.89 2.60 -20.01
C ALA A 88 -10.47 2.99 -19.54
N GLY A 89 -9.44 2.52 -20.24
CA GLY A 89 -8.05 2.93 -20.01
C GLY A 89 -7.80 4.41 -20.33
N ARG A 90 -8.38 4.92 -21.42
CA ARG A 90 -8.32 6.36 -21.78
C ARG A 90 -9.07 7.24 -20.79
N ASP A 91 -10.24 6.80 -20.33
CA ASP A 91 -11.02 7.52 -19.31
C ASP A 91 -10.28 7.54 -17.98
N ALA A 92 -9.72 6.41 -17.54
CA ALA A 92 -8.87 6.35 -16.35
C ALA A 92 -7.63 7.25 -16.48
N ALA A 93 -6.99 7.27 -17.65
CA ALA A 93 -5.84 8.14 -17.92
C ALA A 93 -6.24 9.63 -17.96
N ARG A 94 -7.42 9.97 -18.48
CA ARG A 94 -7.96 11.33 -18.54
C ARG A 94 -8.32 11.84 -17.14
N THR A 95 -9.05 11.04 -16.37
CA THR A 95 -9.34 11.33 -14.96
C THR A 95 -8.05 11.48 -14.16
N ALA A 96 -7.07 10.62 -14.42
CA ALA A 96 -5.76 10.75 -13.80
C ALA A 96 -5.06 12.07 -14.16
N ALA A 97 -5.02 12.42 -15.46
CA ALA A 97 -4.40 13.66 -15.93
C ALA A 97 -5.07 14.90 -15.33
N GLU A 98 -6.39 14.89 -15.20
CA GLU A 98 -7.16 15.99 -14.61
C GLU A 98 -6.88 16.13 -13.11
N GLU A 99 -6.86 15.03 -12.36
CA GLU A 99 -6.48 15.05 -10.95
C GLU A 99 -5.04 15.57 -10.74
N TYR A 100 -4.08 15.17 -11.61
CA TYR A 100 -2.72 15.69 -11.56
C TYR A 100 -2.65 17.19 -11.91
N ARG A 101 -3.49 17.66 -12.83
CA ARG A 101 -3.64 19.09 -13.14
C ARG A 101 -4.12 19.85 -11.90
N LEU A 102 -5.18 19.36 -11.25
CA LEU A 102 -5.73 19.97 -10.03
C LEU A 102 -4.72 19.98 -8.88
N GLU A 103 -3.95 18.91 -8.70
CA GLU A 103 -2.88 18.86 -7.70
C GLU A 103 -1.77 19.88 -8.01
N ARG A 104 -1.29 19.94 -9.27
CA ARG A 104 -0.31 20.94 -9.70
C ARG A 104 -0.81 22.36 -9.45
N GLU A 105 -2.07 22.62 -9.77
CA GLU A 105 -2.70 23.92 -9.53
C GLU A 105 -2.80 24.24 -8.04
N THR A 106 -3.07 23.25 -7.20
CA THR A 106 -3.06 23.42 -5.74
C THR A 106 -1.67 23.81 -5.25
N TRP A 107 -0.60 23.19 -5.75
CA TRP A 107 0.77 23.57 -5.43
C TRP A 107 1.16 24.95 -5.98
N SER A 108 0.65 25.32 -7.17
CA SER A 108 0.82 26.65 -7.75
C SER A 108 0.17 27.72 -6.87
N LEU A 109 -1.01 27.43 -6.30
CA LEU A 109 -1.67 28.31 -5.33
C LEU A 109 -0.83 28.47 -4.05
N VAL A 110 -0.28 27.37 -3.52
CA VAL A 110 0.65 27.43 -2.37
C VAL A 110 1.83 28.34 -2.68
N GLY A 111 2.47 28.17 -3.84
CA GLY A 111 3.56 29.05 -4.29
C GLY A 111 3.13 30.51 -4.46
N CYS A 112 1.90 30.79 -4.91
CA CYS A 112 1.36 32.16 -4.92
C CYS A 112 1.23 32.71 -3.51
N LEU A 113 0.66 31.95 -2.57
CA LEU A 113 0.48 32.40 -1.19
C LEU A 113 1.84 32.73 -0.53
N GLU A 114 2.90 31.99 -0.88
CA GLU A 114 4.29 32.30 -0.49
C GLU A 114 4.78 33.62 -1.10
N LYS A 115 4.63 33.77 -2.42
CA LYS A 115 5.05 34.97 -3.17
C LYS A 115 4.42 36.24 -2.59
N PHE A 116 3.15 36.18 -2.20
CA PHE A 116 2.41 37.30 -1.62
C PHE A 116 2.65 37.48 -0.10
N GLY A 117 3.51 36.65 0.52
CA GLY A 117 3.80 36.75 1.95
C GLY A 117 2.62 36.39 2.85
N VAL A 118 1.57 35.76 2.30
CA VAL A 118 0.38 35.33 3.06
C VAL A 118 0.74 34.20 4.02
N LEU A 119 1.76 33.39 3.68
CA LEU A 119 2.20 32.26 4.49
C LEU A 119 3.26 32.61 5.54
N ALA A 120 3.84 33.81 5.50
CA ALA A 120 4.90 34.23 6.42
C ALA A 120 4.32 35.16 7.50
N PRO A 121 4.03 34.68 8.72
CA PRO A 121 3.52 35.53 9.77
C PRO A 121 4.50 36.68 10.08
N GLY A 122 3.99 37.91 10.10
CA GLY A 122 4.70 39.08 10.67
C GLY A 122 5.76 39.78 9.80
N SER A 123 6.11 39.31 8.60
CA SER A 123 7.25 39.89 7.85
C SER A 123 6.90 40.79 6.66
N ALA A 124 5.72 40.64 6.04
CA ALA A 124 5.47 41.27 4.75
C ALA A 124 4.85 42.69 4.81
N PHE A 125 4.08 42.99 5.85
CA PHE A 125 3.21 44.19 5.89
C PHE A 125 3.83 45.43 6.57
N GLU A 126 5.02 45.33 7.17
CA GLU A 126 5.68 46.48 7.82
C GLU A 126 6.54 47.34 6.87
N ARG A 127 6.57 47.04 5.56
CA ARG A 127 7.26 47.90 4.57
C ARG A 127 6.44 49.16 4.29
N GLY A 128 6.41 50.07 5.25
CA GLY A 128 5.96 51.44 5.07
C GLY A 128 6.90 52.16 4.11
N SER A 129 6.63 52.05 2.80
CA SER A 129 7.28 52.89 1.81
C SER A 129 6.92 54.35 2.10
N ALA A 130 7.91 55.23 2.19
CA ALA A 130 7.69 56.65 2.46
C ALA A 130 6.82 57.24 1.34
N MET A 131 5.54 57.51 1.66
CA MET A 131 4.58 57.99 0.69
C MET A 131 4.80 59.44 0.29
N SER A 132 4.50 59.75 -0.97
CA SER A 132 4.23 61.11 -1.42
C SER A 132 3.11 61.75 -0.59
N ALA A 133 3.20 63.06 -0.32
CA ALA A 133 2.15 63.84 0.34
C ALA A 133 0.83 63.89 -0.46
N PHE A 134 0.89 63.63 -1.76
CA PHE A 134 -0.27 63.58 -2.67
C PHE A 134 -0.17 62.33 -3.54
N PRO A 135 -0.64 61.17 -3.05
CA PRO A 135 -0.52 59.95 -3.80
C PRO A 135 -1.40 59.99 -5.06
N THR A 136 -0.86 59.58 -6.19
CA THR A 136 -1.65 59.39 -7.41
C THR A 136 -2.70 58.28 -7.20
N PRO A 137 -3.79 58.24 -8.00
CA PRO A 137 -4.75 57.14 -7.94
C PRO A 137 -4.07 55.76 -8.04
N ALA A 138 -3.05 55.61 -8.89
CA ALA A 138 -2.26 54.38 -8.97
C ALA A 138 -1.45 54.07 -7.71
N GLU A 139 -0.82 55.06 -7.08
CA GLU A 139 -0.11 54.89 -5.81
C GLU A 139 -1.06 54.48 -4.67
N ARG A 140 -2.29 55.02 -4.64
CA ARG A 140 -3.31 54.60 -3.67
C ARG A 140 -3.75 53.15 -3.86
N VAL A 141 -3.95 52.73 -5.12
CA VAL A 141 -4.25 51.34 -5.45
C VAL A 141 -3.10 50.41 -5.07
N ALA A 142 -1.85 50.80 -5.37
CA ALA A 142 -0.68 50.04 -4.96
C ALA A 142 -0.57 49.92 -3.43
N LEU A 143 -0.86 51.02 -2.71
CA LEU A 143 -0.87 51.05 -1.25
C LEU A 143 -1.93 50.11 -0.69
N GLU A 144 -3.18 50.18 -1.15
CA GLU A 144 -4.25 49.28 -0.69
C GLU A 144 -3.89 47.81 -0.95
N ALA A 145 -3.35 47.50 -2.13
CA ALA A 145 -2.92 46.15 -2.48
C ALA A 145 -1.79 45.64 -1.58
N SER A 146 -0.88 46.51 -1.15
CA SER A 146 0.24 46.17 -0.26
C SER A 146 -0.08 46.23 1.23
N GLY A 147 -1.13 46.97 1.62
CA GLY A 147 -1.42 47.28 3.02
C GLY A 147 -2.48 46.40 3.68
N SER A 148 -3.22 45.60 2.88
CA SER A 148 -4.28 44.72 3.38
C SER A 148 -3.99 43.25 3.06
N GLU A 149 -4.02 42.41 4.10
CA GLU A 149 -3.91 40.96 3.93
C GLU A 149 -5.05 40.40 3.06
N ALA A 150 -6.26 40.93 3.21
CA ALA A 150 -7.39 40.53 2.38
C ALA A 150 -7.17 40.88 0.90
N ALA A 151 -6.54 42.02 0.61
CA ALA A 151 -6.18 42.41 -0.75
C ALA A 151 -5.08 41.49 -1.32
N ALA A 152 -4.05 41.17 -0.52
CA ALA A 152 -2.99 40.24 -0.92
C ALA A 152 -3.54 38.83 -1.21
N ARG A 153 -4.44 38.31 -0.36
CA ARG A 153 -5.11 37.02 -0.58
C ARG A 153 -5.97 37.01 -1.84
N ARG A 154 -6.77 38.06 -2.05
CA ARG A 154 -7.61 38.19 -3.25
C ARG A 154 -6.76 38.23 -4.52
N ARG A 155 -5.68 39.02 -4.51
CA ARG A 155 -4.75 39.13 -5.64
C ARG A 155 -3.99 37.83 -5.90
N CYS A 156 -3.59 37.14 -4.83
CA CYS A 156 -3.01 35.81 -4.91
C CYS A 156 -3.96 34.80 -5.57
N ALA A 157 -5.22 34.76 -5.14
CA ALA A 157 -6.24 33.89 -5.72
C ALA A 157 -6.48 34.24 -7.20
N LEU A 158 -6.55 35.53 -7.54
CA LEU A 158 -6.74 35.98 -8.92
C LEU A 158 -5.55 35.57 -9.81
N GLU A 159 -4.31 35.85 -9.38
CA GLU A 159 -3.09 35.48 -10.13
C GLU A 159 -3.00 33.95 -10.31
N TRP A 160 -3.42 33.17 -9.30
CA TRP A 160 -3.47 31.72 -9.40
C TRP A 160 -4.42 31.25 -10.51
N VAL A 161 -5.66 31.73 -10.53
CA VAL A 161 -6.63 31.33 -11.56
C VAL A 161 -6.22 31.83 -12.96
N GLU A 162 -5.66 33.04 -13.05
CA GLU A 162 -5.12 33.59 -14.30
C GLU A 162 -3.93 32.77 -14.81
N ARG A 163 -3.07 32.24 -13.93
CA ARG A 163 -1.95 31.38 -14.34
C ARG A 163 -2.45 30.05 -14.90
N GLY A 164 -3.43 29.42 -14.26
CA GLY A 164 -4.07 28.20 -14.78
C GLY A 164 -4.69 28.44 -16.17
N ALA A 165 -5.24 29.63 -16.39
CA ALA A 165 -5.71 30.05 -17.69
C ALA A 165 -4.61 30.28 -18.73
N ALA A 166 -3.50 30.92 -18.34
CA ALA A 166 -2.38 31.22 -19.23
C ALA A 166 -1.76 29.96 -19.86
N GLU A 167 -1.76 28.83 -19.14
CA GLU A 167 -1.34 27.54 -19.66
C GLU A 167 -2.25 27.06 -20.81
N LYS A 168 -3.56 27.31 -20.70
CA LYS A 168 -4.55 27.01 -21.76
C LYS A 168 -4.33 27.89 -23.00
N VAL A 169 -3.86 29.13 -22.82
CA VAL A 169 -3.60 30.07 -23.93
C VAL A 169 -2.36 29.71 -24.77
N ARG A 170 -1.28 29.21 -24.14
CA ARG A 170 -0.05 28.83 -24.86
C ARG A 170 -0.28 27.79 -25.96
N TYR A 171 -1.29 26.95 -25.81
CA TYR A 171 -1.69 25.95 -26.81
C TYR A 171 -2.26 26.58 -28.09
N PHE A 172 -2.95 27.73 -27.97
CA PHE A 172 -3.54 28.45 -29.10
C PHE A 172 -2.50 29.18 -29.95
N GLU A 173 -1.51 29.82 -29.31
CA GLU A 173 -0.47 30.60 -30.00
C GLU A 173 0.40 29.75 -30.94
N THR A 174 0.64 28.48 -30.61
CA THR A 174 1.45 27.57 -31.41
C THR A 174 0.79 27.09 -32.71
N ASN A 175 -0.54 27.18 -32.84
CA ASN A 175 -1.26 26.45 -33.90
C ASN A 175 -1.96 27.33 -34.95
N ARG A 176 -2.18 28.64 -34.74
CA ARG A 176 -2.90 29.46 -35.74
C ARG A 176 -2.52 30.95 -35.68
N ARG A 177 -1.83 31.43 -36.73
CA ARG A 177 -1.89 32.83 -37.17
C ARG A 177 -2.55 32.90 -38.55
N PRO A 178 -3.90 32.95 -38.63
CA PRO A 178 -4.52 33.37 -39.87
C PRO A 178 -4.22 34.86 -40.08
N GLU A 179 -3.52 35.18 -41.16
CA GLU A 179 -3.47 36.55 -41.69
C GLU A 179 -4.89 36.89 -42.18
N MET A 180 -5.55 37.88 -41.57
CA MET A 180 -6.90 38.31 -41.94
C MET A 180 -6.98 39.83 -41.94
N ASP A 181 -7.69 40.38 -42.93
CA ASP A 181 -8.05 41.79 -43.02
C ASP A 181 -9.24 42.10 -42.08
N GLY A 182 -9.02 42.94 -41.06
CA GLY A 182 -9.96 43.22 -39.98
C GLY A 182 -11.21 44.03 -40.35
N ASP A 183 -11.22 44.72 -41.49
CA ASP A 183 -12.27 45.68 -41.85
C ASP A 183 -13.62 45.02 -42.22
N ALA A 184 -13.63 43.73 -42.58
CA ALA A 184 -14.83 43.04 -43.05
C ALA A 184 -15.73 42.53 -41.90
N ALA A 185 -15.20 42.30 -40.71
CA ALA A 185 -15.84 41.45 -39.70
C ALA A 185 -16.82 42.19 -38.76
N GLU A 186 -16.52 43.43 -38.37
CA GLU A 186 -17.41 44.24 -37.53
C GLU A 186 -18.74 44.60 -38.20
N GLY A 187 -18.70 44.84 -39.52
CA GLY A 187 -19.89 45.15 -40.30
C GLY A 187 -20.93 44.03 -40.26
N VAL A 188 -20.48 42.78 -40.20
CA VAL A 188 -21.34 41.58 -40.25
C VAL A 188 -22.10 41.39 -38.94
N VAL A 189 -21.44 41.54 -37.79
CA VAL A 189 -22.10 41.40 -36.47
C VAL A 189 -23.12 42.50 -36.26
N ALA A 190 -22.79 43.75 -36.65
CA ALA A 190 -23.71 44.88 -36.57
C ALA A 190 -24.92 44.70 -37.51
N LEU A 191 -24.70 44.24 -38.75
CA LEU A 191 -25.77 43.92 -39.70
C LEU A 191 -26.69 42.82 -39.18
N LEU A 192 -26.14 41.73 -38.63
CA LEU A 192 -26.91 40.61 -38.08
C LEU A 192 -27.72 41.00 -36.83
N ALA A 193 -27.21 41.91 -36.01
CA ALA A 193 -27.89 42.38 -34.80
C ALA A 193 -29.00 43.40 -35.09
N LEU A 194 -28.83 44.25 -36.11
CA LEU A 194 -29.74 45.38 -36.39
C LEU A 194 -30.83 45.08 -37.44
N ALA A 195 -30.67 44.05 -38.27
CA ALA A 195 -31.65 43.74 -39.31
C ALA A 195 -33.00 43.29 -38.72
N GLU A 196 -34.10 43.88 -39.19
CA GLU A 196 -35.47 43.42 -38.90
C GLU A 196 -35.77 42.09 -39.64
N ASP A 197 -36.71 41.26 -39.14
CA ASP A 197 -37.06 39.95 -39.76
C ASP A 197 -37.48 40.07 -41.24
N SER A 198 -38.05 41.21 -41.62
CA SER A 198 -38.40 41.56 -43.00
C SER A 198 -37.16 41.85 -43.86
N GLN A 199 -36.16 42.55 -43.31
CA GLN A 199 -34.90 42.86 -43.97
C GLN A 199 -34.02 41.61 -44.09
N LEU A 200 -33.99 40.73 -43.09
CA LEU A 200 -33.28 39.44 -43.15
C LEU A 200 -33.82 38.56 -44.28
N ARG A 201 -35.14 38.55 -44.53
CA ARG A 201 -35.74 37.81 -45.66
C ARG A 201 -35.38 38.42 -47.02
N GLN A 202 -35.42 39.74 -47.15
CA GLN A 202 -35.05 40.46 -48.37
C GLN A 202 -33.54 40.36 -48.66
N MET A 203 -32.73 40.38 -47.61
CA MET A 203 -31.29 40.18 -47.68
C MET A 203 -30.94 38.71 -47.96
N ALA A 204 -31.67 37.73 -47.42
CA ALA A 204 -31.46 36.30 -47.68
C ALA A 204 -31.56 35.95 -49.18
N GLU A 205 -32.46 36.60 -49.92
CA GLU A 205 -32.56 36.47 -51.39
C GLU A 205 -31.30 37.00 -52.12
N SER A 206 -30.54 37.88 -51.48
CA SER A 206 -29.32 38.52 -51.98
C SER A 206 -28.03 37.87 -51.44
N TRP A 207 -28.13 37.04 -50.40
CA TRP A 207 -27.01 36.59 -49.57
C TRP A 207 -26.20 35.43 -50.14
N TRP A 208 -26.75 34.64 -51.06
CA TRP A 208 -26.01 33.51 -51.64
C TRP A 208 -24.71 33.92 -52.38
N MET A 209 -24.55 35.20 -52.75
CA MET A 209 -23.31 35.75 -53.30
C MET A 209 -22.32 36.30 -52.25
N LEU A 210 -22.75 36.47 -50.99
CA LEU A 210 -21.97 37.05 -49.89
C LEU A 210 -21.75 36.05 -48.73
N THR A 211 -22.43 34.91 -48.73
CA THR A 211 -22.48 33.95 -47.61
C THR A 211 -21.13 33.41 -47.20
N ASP A 212 -20.22 33.14 -48.14
CA ASP A 212 -18.91 32.56 -47.78
C ASP A 212 -18.01 33.61 -47.12
N GLY A 213 -17.93 34.82 -47.68
CA GLY A 213 -17.20 35.93 -47.05
C GLY A 213 -17.79 36.37 -45.70
N LEU A 214 -19.12 36.32 -45.55
CA LEU A 214 -19.79 36.64 -44.27
C LEU A 214 -19.54 35.58 -43.20
N VAL A 215 -19.57 34.29 -43.56
CA VAL A 215 -19.25 33.19 -42.63
C VAL A 215 -17.79 33.29 -42.22
N GLU A 216 -16.88 33.45 -43.16
CA GLU A 216 -15.45 33.59 -42.88
C GLU A 216 -15.17 34.81 -41.99
N ALA A 217 -15.80 35.95 -42.27
CA ALA A 217 -15.66 37.16 -41.45
C ALA A 217 -16.25 36.98 -40.03
N ALA A 218 -17.41 36.33 -39.88
CA ALA A 218 -18.00 36.06 -38.58
C ALA A 218 -17.16 35.05 -37.76
N GLU A 219 -16.62 34.02 -38.40
CA GLU A 219 -15.70 33.06 -37.78
C GLU A 219 -14.36 33.71 -37.42
N ALA A 220 -13.86 34.65 -38.24
CA ALA A 220 -12.67 35.45 -37.95
C ALA A 220 -12.84 36.32 -36.71
N GLU A 221 -14.00 37.01 -36.61
CA GLU A 221 -14.32 37.86 -35.46
C GLU A 221 -14.51 37.01 -34.20
N LEU A 222 -15.20 35.87 -34.31
CA LEU A 222 -15.31 34.92 -33.20
C LEU A 222 -13.92 34.53 -32.68
N GLU A 223 -13.01 34.15 -33.57
CA GLU A 223 -11.66 33.75 -33.17
C GLU A 223 -10.85 34.94 -32.60
N ALA A 224 -11.12 36.17 -33.08
CA ALA A 224 -10.54 37.40 -32.52
C ALA A 224 -11.01 37.65 -31.09
N CYS A 225 -12.33 37.76 -30.89
CA CYS A 225 -12.94 37.94 -29.58
C CYS A 225 -12.50 36.84 -28.62
N ARG A 226 -12.45 35.58 -29.08
CA ARG A 226 -12.03 34.43 -28.30
C ARG A 226 -10.57 34.55 -27.88
N ALA A 227 -9.66 34.87 -28.80
CA ALA A 227 -8.23 35.03 -28.50
C ALA A 227 -7.99 36.17 -27.49
N THR A 228 -8.61 37.32 -27.72
CA THR A 228 -8.54 38.49 -26.83
C THR A 228 -9.11 38.17 -25.45
N TRP A 229 -10.26 37.49 -25.39
CA TRP A 229 -10.86 37.03 -24.14
C TRP A 229 -9.96 36.05 -23.38
N LEU A 230 -9.42 35.05 -24.06
CA LEU A 230 -8.55 34.04 -23.43
C LEU A 230 -7.27 34.67 -22.86
N LEU A 231 -6.66 35.62 -23.58
CA LEU A 231 -5.51 36.39 -23.09
C LEU A 231 -5.89 37.27 -21.89
N ALA A 232 -7.02 37.97 -21.96
CA ALA A 232 -7.52 38.79 -20.84
C ALA A 232 -7.81 37.92 -19.60
N ARG A 233 -8.42 36.75 -19.77
CA ARG A 233 -8.70 35.78 -18.71
C ARG A 233 -7.44 35.12 -18.15
N ALA A 234 -6.33 35.20 -18.88
CA ALA A 234 -4.99 34.83 -18.41
C ALA A 234 -4.21 35.98 -17.76
N GLY A 235 -4.84 37.14 -17.53
CA GLY A 235 -4.18 38.34 -17.00
C GLY A 235 -3.26 39.04 -18.01
N LYS A 236 -3.16 38.54 -19.25
CA LYS A 236 -2.28 39.01 -20.34
C LYS A 236 -2.96 40.09 -21.19
N TYR A 237 -3.53 41.09 -20.52
CA TYR A 237 -4.30 42.15 -21.19
C TYR A 237 -3.49 42.98 -22.20
N ASP A 238 -2.18 43.10 -22.01
CA ASP A 238 -1.32 43.86 -22.95
C ASP A 238 -1.08 43.07 -24.23
N GLU A 239 -0.87 41.76 -24.14
CA GLU A 239 -0.84 40.87 -25.29
C GLU A 239 -2.20 40.84 -26.01
N ALA A 240 -3.30 40.81 -25.26
CA ALA A 240 -4.65 40.93 -25.82
C ALA A 240 -4.83 42.24 -26.62
N ALA A 241 -4.31 43.35 -26.09
CA ALA A 241 -4.34 44.64 -26.79
C ALA A 241 -3.43 44.67 -28.03
N GLU A 242 -2.32 43.92 -28.05
CA GLU A 242 -1.50 43.74 -29.25
C GLU A 242 -2.21 42.90 -30.31
N VAL A 243 -2.92 41.83 -29.90
CA VAL A 243 -3.74 41.01 -30.81
C VAL A 243 -4.83 41.87 -31.46
N ASP A 244 -5.58 42.64 -30.67
CA ASP A 244 -6.61 43.52 -31.20
C ASP A 244 -6.03 44.62 -32.10
N ARG A 245 -4.87 45.18 -31.75
CA ARG A 245 -4.19 46.18 -32.60
C ARG A 245 -3.75 45.57 -33.93
N GLY A 246 -3.15 44.39 -33.90
CA GLY A 246 -2.70 43.68 -35.11
C GLY A 246 -3.85 43.34 -36.05
N ARG A 247 -5.07 43.21 -35.52
CA ARG A 247 -6.30 42.95 -36.26
C ARG A 247 -7.12 44.20 -36.61
N GLY A 248 -6.61 45.41 -36.30
CA GLY A 248 -7.32 46.66 -36.58
C GLY A 248 -8.45 47.03 -35.61
N ALA A 249 -8.69 46.23 -34.57
CA ALA A 249 -9.68 46.50 -33.52
C ALA A 249 -9.15 47.50 -32.46
N PHE A 250 -8.72 48.68 -32.93
CA PHE A 250 -8.02 49.68 -32.10
C PHE A 250 -8.80 50.14 -30.87
N TRP A 251 -10.13 50.13 -30.94
CA TRP A 251 -10.98 50.53 -29.82
C TRP A 251 -10.97 49.50 -28.68
N ARG A 252 -10.95 48.19 -28.97
CA ARG A 252 -10.77 47.14 -27.95
C ARG A 252 -9.38 47.23 -27.33
N ALA A 253 -8.35 47.39 -28.16
CA ALA A 253 -6.97 47.59 -27.70
C ALA A 253 -6.85 48.84 -26.79
N ALA A 254 -7.52 49.94 -27.15
CA ALA A 254 -7.56 51.16 -26.33
C ALA A 254 -8.27 50.93 -24.99
N ALA A 255 -9.40 50.22 -24.99
CA ALA A 255 -10.10 49.88 -23.75
C ALA A 255 -9.23 49.02 -22.82
N LEU A 256 -8.55 48.00 -23.35
CA LEU A 256 -7.66 47.12 -22.59
C LEU A 256 -6.48 47.86 -21.95
N ARG A 257 -5.92 48.85 -22.64
CA ARG A 257 -4.81 49.68 -22.12
C ARG A 257 -5.28 50.76 -21.14
N ALA A 258 -6.52 51.22 -21.25
CA ALA A 258 -7.11 52.22 -20.35
C ALA A 258 -7.54 51.66 -18.98
N ARG A 259 -7.32 50.37 -18.71
CA ARG A 259 -7.73 49.68 -17.46
C ARG A 259 -7.07 50.23 -16.19
N PHE A 260 -5.88 50.79 -16.32
CA PHE A 260 -5.09 51.27 -15.20
C PHE A 260 -5.45 52.71 -14.80
N PRO A 261 -5.47 53.03 -13.50
CA PRO A 261 -5.66 54.40 -13.02
C PRO A 261 -4.48 55.30 -13.44
N ALA A 262 -4.73 56.60 -13.55
CA ALA A 262 -3.69 57.57 -13.87
C ALA A 262 -2.51 57.52 -12.89
N GLY A 263 -1.29 57.56 -13.44
CA GLY A 263 -0.04 57.48 -12.69
C GLY A 263 0.49 56.06 -12.54
N TYR A 264 -0.11 55.07 -13.21
CA TYR A 264 0.40 53.71 -13.25
C TYR A 264 1.78 53.70 -13.91
N CYS A 265 2.69 52.93 -13.32
CA CYS A 265 4.04 52.70 -13.84
C CYS A 265 4.23 51.19 -13.91
N ASP A 266 4.55 50.67 -15.09
CA ASP A 266 4.79 49.25 -15.28
C ASP A 266 6.01 48.84 -14.44
N GLY A 267 5.78 48.06 -13.39
CA GLY A 267 6.76 47.72 -12.36
C GLY A 267 7.96 46.88 -12.82
N GLU A 268 8.04 46.48 -14.09
CA GLU A 268 9.20 45.76 -14.63
C GLU A 268 10.40 46.67 -14.93
N GLY A 269 10.23 47.99 -14.79
CA GLY A 269 11.21 48.99 -15.18
C GLY A 269 11.87 49.75 -14.03
N GLU A 270 12.17 49.13 -12.88
CA GLU A 270 12.86 49.82 -11.76
C GLU A 270 14.23 50.42 -12.18
N LYS A 271 14.75 50.06 -13.37
CA LYS A 271 15.98 50.60 -13.97
C LYS A 271 15.77 51.57 -15.15
N ARG A 272 14.55 51.89 -15.57
CA ARG A 272 14.29 52.92 -16.58
C ARG A 272 13.37 53.98 -16.02
N ALA A 273 13.98 55.07 -15.56
CA ALA A 273 13.34 56.35 -15.33
C ALA A 273 12.77 56.97 -16.62
N SER A 274 11.95 56.24 -17.39
CA SER A 274 11.17 56.81 -18.47
C SER A 274 9.89 57.41 -17.89
N SER A 275 9.85 58.73 -17.93
CA SER A 275 8.87 59.69 -17.43
C SER A 275 7.45 59.60 -18.02
N VAL A 276 7.01 58.44 -18.52
CA VAL A 276 5.69 58.30 -19.14
C VAL A 276 4.72 57.73 -18.11
N GLN A 277 4.01 58.63 -17.41
CA GLN A 277 2.84 58.23 -16.64
C GLN A 277 1.81 57.63 -17.60
N THR A 278 1.41 56.39 -17.37
CA THR A 278 0.34 55.72 -18.13
C THR A 278 -0.93 55.64 -17.28
N GLY A 279 -2.06 55.26 -17.91
CA GLY A 279 -3.35 55.11 -17.27
C GLY A 279 -4.38 56.19 -17.63
N ASN A 280 -5.63 55.93 -17.28
CA ASN A 280 -6.76 56.78 -17.61
C ASN A 280 -7.13 57.70 -16.42
N PRO A 281 -7.10 59.04 -16.57
CA PRO A 281 -7.54 59.97 -15.52
C PRO A 281 -9.04 59.91 -15.25
N GLU A 282 -9.85 59.56 -16.26
CA GLU A 282 -11.31 59.44 -16.19
C GLU A 282 -11.75 57.98 -16.13
N ARG A 283 -11.07 57.20 -15.28
CA ARG A 283 -11.27 55.75 -15.18
C ARG A 283 -12.70 55.36 -14.79
N ALA A 284 -13.34 56.15 -13.93
CA ALA A 284 -14.74 55.91 -13.53
C ALA A 284 -15.69 55.96 -14.74
N LEU A 285 -15.56 56.98 -15.60
CA LEU A 285 -16.35 57.10 -16.82
C LEU A 285 -16.04 55.95 -17.80
N TRP A 286 -14.76 55.62 -17.97
CA TRP A 286 -14.34 54.51 -18.81
C TRP A 286 -14.97 53.18 -18.38
N ARG A 287 -15.02 52.90 -17.08
CA ARG A 287 -15.69 51.71 -16.54
C ARG A 287 -17.19 51.69 -16.83
N GLU A 288 -17.87 52.82 -16.65
CA GLU A 288 -19.30 52.95 -16.95
C GLU A 288 -19.56 52.66 -18.44
N CYS A 289 -18.73 53.20 -19.33
CA CYS A 289 -18.79 52.92 -20.76
C CYS A 289 -18.54 51.43 -21.06
N CYS A 290 -17.56 50.79 -20.43
CA CYS A 290 -17.32 49.36 -20.56
C CYS A 290 -18.54 48.55 -20.07
N GLY A 291 -19.16 48.93 -18.94
CA GLY A 291 -20.35 48.25 -18.42
C GLY A 291 -21.55 48.38 -19.36
N ALA A 292 -21.78 49.58 -19.90
CA ALA A 292 -22.81 49.80 -20.91
C ALA A 292 -22.57 48.96 -22.18
N ARG A 293 -21.32 48.88 -22.64
CA ARG A 293 -20.93 48.06 -23.79
C ARG A 293 -21.14 46.57 -23.50
N ALA A 294 -20.77 46.09 -22.33
CA ALA A 294 -20.94 44.69 -21.93
C ALA A 294 -22.41 44.26 -22.00
N ARG A 295 -23.31 45.07 -21.42
CA ARG A 295 -24.76 44.84 -21.47
C ARG A 295 -25.30 44.86 -22.89
N ALA A 296 -24.87 45.81 -23.71
CA ALA A 296 -25.26 45.87 -25.12
C ALA A 296 -24.83 44.62 -25.88
N SER A 297 -23.59 44.16 -25.73
CA SER A 297 -23.09 42.94 -26.36
C SER A 297 -23.82 41.68 -25.87
N ARG A 298 -24.17 41.60 -24.58
CA ARG A 298 -25.02 40.54 -24.02
C ARG A 298 -26.40 40.54 -24.68
N SER A 299 -27.05 41.70 -24.82
CA SER A 299 -28.34 41.81 -25.51
C SER A 299 -28.26 41.37 -26.97
N VAL A 300 -27.17 41.71 -27.67
CA VAL A 300 -26.91 41.23 -29.04
C VAL A 300 -26.80 39.71 -29.07
N ALA A 301 -26.00 39.10 -28.18
CA ALA A 301 -25.86 37.65 -28.12
C ALA A 301 -27.21 36.94 -27.88
N VAL A 302 -28.02 37.44 -26.94
CA VAL A 302 -29.37 36.89 -26.66
C VAL A 302 -30.31 37.06 -27.86
N ALA A 303 -30.27 38.22 -28.52
CA ALA A 303 -31.07 38.46 -29.73
C ALA A 303 -30.65 37.53 -30.87
N VAL A 304 -29.35 37.33 -31.08
CA VAL A 304 -28.78 36.42 -32.09
C VAL A 304 -29.18 34.97 -31.81
N ALA A 305 -29.11 34.52 -30.56
CA ALA A 305 -29.56 33.18 -30.15
C ALA A 305 -31.06 32.97 -30.38
N THR A 306 -31.88 34.00 -30.12
CA THR A 306 -33.32 33.96 -30.38
C THR A 306 -33.61 33.93 -31.89
N ARG A 307 -32.90 34.75 -32.66
CA ARG A 307 -33.04 34.82 -34.12
C ARG A 307 -32.56 33.55 -34.83
N ARG A 308 -31.54 32.86 -34.30
CA ARG A 308 -31.09 31.57 -34.83
C ARG A 308 -32.26 30.60 -35.00
N ARG A 309 -33.14 30.49 -34.00
CA ARG A 309 -34.34 29.63 -34.08
C ARG A 309 -35.28 30.08 -35.22
N ASN A 310 -35.53 31.39 -35.32
CA ASN A 310 -36.40 31.94 -36.37
C ASN A 310 -35.81 31.73 -37.78
N VAL A 311 -34.49 31.83 -37.91
CA VAL A 311 -33.74 31.63 -39.16
C VAL A 311 -33.73 30.16 -39.55
N GLU A 312 -33.45 29.25 -38.62
CA GLU A 312 -33.55 27.79 -38.84
C GLU A 312 -34.96 27.39 -39.27
N ASP A 313 -36.00 27.91 -38.62
CA ASP A 313 -37.38 27.64 -38.99
C ASP A 313 -37.74 28.19 -40.38
N ALA A 314 -37.27 29.39 -40.74
CA ALA A 314 -37.50 30.00 -42.05
C ALA A 314 -36.81 29.24 -43.19
N PHE A 315 -35.57 28.78 -43.00
CA PHE A 315 -34.84 28.04 -44.04
C PHE A 315 -35.31 26.58 -44.16
N ARG A 316 -35.76 25.94 -43.07
CA ARG A 316 -36.47 24.64 -43.15
C ARG A 316 -37.70 24.72 -44.04
N LEU A 317 -38.43 25.83 -43.97
CA LEU A 317 -39.57 26.11 -44.86
C LEU A 317 -39.15 26.31 -46.32
N ALA A 318 -37.95 26.84 -46.57
CA ALA A 318 -37.42 27.10 -47.91
C ALA A 318 -36.72 25.90 -48.59
N ARG A 319 -36.50 24.78 -47.89
CA ARG A 319 -35.83 23.54 -48.37
C ARG A 319 -34.37 23.71 -48.86
N ASP A 320 -33.67 24.78 -48.49
CA ASP A 320 -32.25 24.97 -48.86
C ASP A 320 -31.31 24.69 -47.68
N LEU A 321 -31.04 23.40 -47.47
CA LEU A 321 -30.27 22.87 -46.33
C LEU A 321 -28.80 23.37 -46.29
N GLN A 322 -28.22 23.77 -47.42
CA GLN A 322 -26.82 24.24 -47.43
C GLN A 322 -26.71 25.69 -46.97
N VAL A 323 -27.62 26.55 -47.42
CA VAL A 323 -27.70 27.94 -46.97
C VAL A 323 -28.08 28.00 -45.49
N GLU A 324 -29.01 27.16 -45.03
CA GLU A 324 -29.36 27.00 -43.62
C GLU A 324 -28.13 26.73 -42.75
N LYS A 325 -27.29 25.76 -43.14
CA LYS A 325 -26.06 25.41 -42.40
C LYS A 325 -24.99 26.49 -42.42
N ARG A 326 -24.87 27.26 -43.52
CA ARG A 326 -23.87 28.35 -43.61
C ARG A 326 -24.32 29.55 -42.80
N VAL A 327 -25.55 30.02 -42.99
CA VAL A 327 -26.13 31.12 -42.23
C VAL A 327 -26.19 30.78 -40.75
N GLY A 328 -26.63 29.57 -40.39
CA GLY A 328 -26.64 29.10 -39.01
C GLY A 328 -25.26 29.17 -38.35
N ARG A 329 -24.19 28.79 -39.06
CA ARG A 329 -22.80 28.94 -38.58
C ARG A 329 -22.38 30.40 -38.41
N ALA A 330 -22.67 31.28 -39.37
CA ALA A 330 -22.35 32.71 -39.23
C ALA A 330 -23.09 33.35 -38.06
N VAL A 331 -24.39 33.04 -37.90
CA VAL A 331 -25.22 33.53 -36.78
C VAL A 331 -24.69 32.99 -35.45
N GLU A 332 -24.32 31.71 -35.37
CA GLU A 332 -23.70 31.15 -34.17
C GLU A 332 -22.35 31.79 -33.86
N ALA A 333 -21.51 31.99 -34.87
CA ALA A 333 -20.20 32.63 -34.72
C ALA A 333 -20.32 34.07 -34.22
N ALA A 334 -21.21 34.87 -34.82
CA ALA A 334 -21.51 36.23 -34.38
C ALA A 334 -22.09 36.27 -32.96
N GLY A 335 -22.97 35.33 -32.61
CA GLY A 335 -23.55 35.22 -31.27
C GLY A 335 -22.49 34.93 -30.21
N ARG A 336 -21.58 33.98 -30.48
CA ARG A 336 -20.46 33.65 -29.59
C ARG A 336 -19.43 34.79 -29.52
N ALA A 337 -19.16 35.48 -30.63
CA ALA A 337 -18.27 36.64 -30.66
C ALA A 337 -18.81 37.75 -29.73
N ALA A 338 -20.11 38.04 -29.82
CA ALA A 338 -20.78 39.00 -28.94
C ALA A 338 -20.75 38.57 -27.46
N LEU A 339 -20.83 37.27 -27.16
CA LEU A 339 -20.61 36.76 -25.79
C LEU A 339 -19.19 37.04 -25.31
N TYR A 340 -18.15 36.70 -26.08
CA TYR A 340 -16.76 36.98 -25.67
C TYR A 340 -16.49 38.48 -25.47
N ASP A 341 -17.03 39.33 -26.34
CA ASP A 341 -16.97 40.79 -26.17
C ASP A 341 -17.70 41.23 -24.90
N ALA A 342 -18.91 40.72 -24.63
CA ALA A 342 -19.65 41.01 -23.41
C ALA A 342 -18.86 40.59 -22.16
N ALA A 343 -18.21 39.42 -22.19
CA ALA A 343 -17.36 38.92 -21.12
C ALA A 343 -16.18 39.87 -20.87
N LEU A 344 -15.48 40.27 -21.93
CA LEU A 344 -14.32 41.14 -21.85
C LEU A 344 -14.67 42.48 -21.20
N PHE A 345 -15.72 43.14 -21.68
CA PHE A 345 -16.14 44.45 -21.15
C PHE A 345 -16.77 44.36 -19.77
N ALA A 346 -17.43 43.25 -19.43
CA ALA A 346 -17.93 43.01 -18.08
C ALA A 346 -16.78 42.85 -17.08
N ALA A 347 -15.72 42.10 -17.45
CA ALA A 347 -14.52 41.96 -16.63
C ALA A 347 -13.77 43.29 -16.43
N LEU A 348 -13.66 44.12 -17.48
CA LEU A 348 -13.05 45.44 -17.39
C LEU A 348 -13.84 46.43 -16.54
N SER A 349 -15.17 46.37 -16.58
CA SER A 349 -16.05 47.28 -15.83
C SER A 349 -16.34 46.83 -14.40
N GLY A 350 -16.20 45.53 -14.10
CA GLY A 350 -16.65 44.94 -12.85
C GLY A 350 -18.15 44.61 -12.81
N ASP A 351 -18.79 44.41 -13.97
CA ASP A 351 -20.21 43.99 -14.08
C ASP A 351 -20.34 42.48 -13.87
N LEU A 352 -20.48 42.06 -12.60
CA LEU A 352 -20.54 40.66 -12.21
C LEU A 352 -21.77 39.92 -12.77
N GLU A 353 -22.92 40.59 -12.91
CA GLU A 353 -24.15 39.97 -13.40
C GLU A 353 -23.98 39.55 -14.86
N THR A 354 -23.52 40.47 -15.70
CA THR A 354 -23.23 40.20 -17.11
C THR A 354 -22.12 39.16 -17.23
N LEU A 355 -21.04 39.29 -16.47
CA LEU A 355 -19.90 38.37 -16.56
C LEU A 355 -20.28 36.94 -16.17
N SER A 356 -20.99 36.77 -15.05
CA SER A 356 -21.41 35.45 -14.57
C SER A 356 -22.38 34.78 -15.53
N PHE A 357 -23.31 35.54 -16.12
CA PHE A 357 -24.20 35.04 -17.17
C PHE A 357 -23.39 34.54 -18.36
N VAL A 358 -22.48 35.38 -18.88
CA VAL A 358 -21.73 35.07 -20.08
C VAL A 358 -20.76 33.90 -19.88
N VAL A 359 -20.06 33.84 -18.75
CA VAL A 359 -19.18 32.71 -18.42
C VAL A 359 -19.95 31.39 -18.43
N ARG A 360 -21.18 31.37 -17.89
CA ARG A 360 -22.04 30.19 -17.91
C ARG A 360 -22.48 29.82 -19.34
N GLU A 361 -22.89 30.80 -20.15
CA GLU A 361 -23.29 30.55 -21.55
C GLU A 361 -22.11 30.08 -22.42
N LEU A 362 -20.89 30.50 -22.10
CA LEU A 362 -19.67 30.03 -22.77
C LEU A 362 -19.21 28.63 -22.31
N GLY A 363 -19.93 27.99 -21.39
CA GLY A 363 -19.54 26.71 -20.80
C GLY A 363 -18.32 26.80 -19.89
N GLY A 364 -18.09 27.98 -19.29
CA GLY A 364 -17.00 28.20 -18.35
C GLY A 364 -17.16 27.37 -17.08
N GLY A 365 -16.09 26.71 -16.68
CA GLY A 365 -16.08 25.86 -15.50
C GLY A 365 -16.01 26.66 -14.20
N TRP A 366 -15.90 25.95 -13.08
CA TRP A 366 -15.77 26.55 -11.75
C TRP A 366 -14.66 27.61 -11.65
N GLU A 367 -13.49 27.35 -12.23
CA GLU A 367 -12.37 28.32 -12.26
C GLU A 367 -12.77 29.63 -12.93
N ASP A 368 -13.54 29.58 -14.03
CA ASP A 368 -13.98 30.77 -14.76
C ASP A 368 -14.98 31.58 -13.93
N GLN A 369 -15.85 30.89 -13.18
CA GLN A 369 -16.80 31.52 -12.29
C GLN A 369 -16.13 32.15 -11.06
N VAL A 370 -15.09 31.52 -10.51
CA VAL A 370 -14.26 32.08 -9.44
C VAL A 370 -13.49 33.29 -9.96
N TRP A 371 -12.86 33.18 -11.14
CA TRP A 371 -12.17 34.29 -11.79
C TRP A 371 -13.09 35.50 -12.01
N ALA A 372 -14.31 35.27 -12.51
CA ALA A 372 -15.29 36.33 -12.75
C ALA A 372 -15.61 37.13 -11.47
N ARG A 373 -15.77 36.43 -10.35
CA ARG A 373 -16.00 37.05 -9.04
C ARG A 373 -14.76 37.79 -8.53
N LEU A 374 -13.58 37.16 -8.62
CA LEU A 374 -12.32 37.76 -8.18
C LEU A 374 -11.97 39.03 -8.97
N VAL A 375 -12.12 39.00 -10.30
CA VAL A 375 -11.81 40.16 -11.15
C VAL A 375 -12.78 41.31 -10.86
N CYS A 376 -14.07 41.05 -10.66
CA CYS A 376 -15.04 42.08 -10.29
C CYS A 376 -14.76 42.68 -8.90
N LEU A 377 -14.38 41.84 -7.92
CA LEU A 377 -13.94 42.33 -6.59
C LEU A 377 -12.68 43.19 -6.69
N GLU A 378 -11.72 42.79 -7.53
CA GLU A 378 -10.51 43.58 -7.73
C GLU A 378 -10.83 44.91 -8.42
N GLN A 379 -11.71 44.94 -9.42
CA GLN A 379 -12.17 46.19 -10.04
C GLN A 379 -12.88 47.12 -9.05
N ALA A 380 -13.67 46.57 -8.11
CA ALA A 380 -14.30 47.34 -7.04
C ALA A 380 -13.28 47.92 -6.07
N ALA A 381 -12.31 47.12 -5.62
CA ALA A 381 -11.22 47.56 -4.74
C ALA A 381 -10.38 48.66 -5.40
N VAL A 382 -9.99 48.47 -6.67
CA VAL A 382 -9.22 49.46 -7.44
C VAL A 382 -10.00 50.78 -7.55
N ALA A 383 -11.31 50.75 -7.80
CA ALA A 383 -12.15 51.96 -7.81
C ALA A 383 -12.06 52.74 -6.50
N ARG A 384 -12.22 52.00 -5.39
CA ARG A 384 -12.28 52.59 -4.06
C ARG A 384 -10.94 53.22 -3.68
N ALA A 385 -9.84 52.50 -3.89
CA ALA A 385 -8.50 53.03 -3.68
C ALA A 385 -8.22 54.26 -4.56
N ALA A 386 -8.66 54.21 -5.82
CA ALA A 386 -8.50 55.31 -6.76
C ALA A 386 -9.37 56.53 -6.38
N GLY A 387 -10.27 56.43 -5.41
CA GLY A 387 -11.17 57.51 -4.98
C GLY A 387 -12.33 57.76 -5.96
N GLU A 388 -12.63 56.77 -6.81
CA GLU A 388 -13.77 56.83 -7.73
C GLU A 388 -15.08 56.73 -6.94
N ARG A 389 -16.12 57.48 -7.36
CA ARG A 389 -17.48 57.28 -6.83
C ARG A 389 -18.00 55.94 -7.37
N PHE A 390 -17.80 54.88 -6.59
CA PHE A 390 -18.24 53.54 -6.95
C PHE A 390 -19.54 53.18 -6.21
N GLU A 391 -20.68 53.37 -6.89
CA GLU A 391 -21.95 52.74 -6.54
C GLU A 391 -21.97 51.34 -7.16
N GLY A 392 -21.08 50.47 -6.68
CA GLY A 392 -20.92 49.13 -7.25
C GLY A 392 -22.25 48.38 -7.39
N PRO A 393 -22.32 47.40 -8.31
CA PRO A 393 -23.47 46.51 -8.38
C PRO A 393 -23.72 45.90 -6.99
N PRO A 394 -24.98 45.80 -6.53
CA PRO A 394 -25.31 45.29 -5.20
C PRO A 394 -24.70 43.91 -4.94
N ASP A 395 -24.57 43.09 -5.98
CA ASP A 395 -23.97 41.76 -5.90
C ASP A 395 -22.47 41.79 -5.57
N VAL A 396 -21.71 42.75 -6.12
CA VAL A 396 -20.28 42.88 -5.85
C VAL A 396 -20.04 43.39 -4.43
N LEU A 397 -20.87 44.33 -3.97
CA LEU A 397 -20.81 44.83 -2.60
C LEU A 397 -21.21 43.75 -1.58
N ALA A 398 -22.22 42.94 -1.91
CA ALA A 398 -22.62 41.80 -1.08
C ALA A 398 -21.52 40.72 -1.01
N LEU A 399 -20.88 40.43 -2.14
CA LEU A 399 -19.77 39.49 -2.23
C LEU A 399 -18.57 39.97 -1.40
N GLU A 400 -18.23 41.25 -1.51
CA GLU A 400 -17.15 41.86 -0.74
C GLU A 400 -17.42 41.83 0.77
N ALA A 401 -18.64 42.15 1.20
CA ALA A 401 -19.05 42.09 2.60
C ALA A 401 -18.95 40.68 3.20
N ARG A 402 -19.12 39.64 2.38
CA ARG A 402 -18.99 38.24 2.78
C ARG A 402 -17.56 37.68 2.64
N GLY A 403 -16.65 38.42 2.01
CA GLY A 403 -15.25 38.06 1.85
C GLY A 403 -14.96 36.98 0.80
N LEU A 404 -13.71 36.49 0.79
CA LEU A 404 -13.25 35.47 -0.17
C LEU A 404 -14.03 34.16 -0.06
N ASP A 405 -14.50 33.78 1.13
CA ASP A 405 -15.29 32.56 1.32
C ASP A 405 -16.52 32.50 0.42
N ALA A 406 -17.22 33.63 0.25
CA ALA A 406 -18.37 33.72 -0.63
C ALA A 406 -18.03 33.54 -2.11
N VAL A 407 -16.83 33.96 -2.53
CA VAL A 407 -16.36 33.80 -3.90
C VAL A 407 -16.31 32.33 -4.29
N PHE A 408 -15.80 31.49 -3.41
CA PHE A 408 -15.65 30.06 -3.67
C PHE A 408 -16.91 29.27 -3.32
N SER A 409 -17.67 29.65 -2.29
CA SER A 409 -18.91 28.94 -1.92
C SER A 409 -20.04 29.13 -2.94
N ASP A 410 -20.11 30.31 -3.56
CA ASP A 410 -21.17 30.64 -4.51
C ASP A 410 -20.85 30.13 -5.93
N ALA A 411 -19.59 29.75 -6.18
CA ALA A 411 -19.20 29.02 -7.38
C ALA A 411 -19.48 27.53 -7.15
N SER A 412 -20.62 27.04 -7.64
CA SER A 412 -20.98 25.62 -7.52
C SER A 412 -19.98 24.76 -8.29
N PRO A 413 -19.34 23.74 -7.69
CA PRO A 413 -18.63 22.74 -8.47
C PRO A 413 -19.65 21.93 -9.27
N ASP A 414 -19.50 21.89 -10.60
CA ASP A 414 -20.43 21.18 -11.50
C ASP A 414 -20.33 19.65 -11.41
N SER A 415 -19.30 19.10 -10.74
CA SER A 415 -19.06 17.65 -10.62
C SER A 415 -18.82 17.19 -9.17
N THR A 416 -19.25 15.97 -8.85
CA THR A 416 -19.04 15.34 -7.54
C THR A 416 -17.61 14.83 -7.33
N LEU A 417 -16.88 14.55 -8.41
CA LEU A 417 -15.50 14.04 -8.38
C LEU A 417 -14.44 15.12 -8.13
N ASP A 418 -14.65 16.35 -8.62
CA ASP A 418 -13.69 17.47 -8.44
C ASP A 418 -13.85 18.18 -7.08
N ALA A 419 -14.98 17.94 -6.41
CA ALA A 419 -15.37 18.61 -5.18
C ALA A 419 -14.27 18.62 -4.09
N PRO A 420 -13.52 17.53 -3.80
CA PRO A 420 -12.51 17.57 -2.72
C PRO A 420 -11.27 18.40 -3.08
N PHE A 421 -10.76 18.32 -4.32
CA PHE A 421 -9.62 19.14 -4.75
C PHE A 421 -10.00 20.61 -4.83
N ARG A 422 -11.18 20.92 -5.38
CA ARG A 422 -11.68 22.30 -5.46
C ARG A 422 -12.01 22.87 -4.09
N ALA A 423 -12.54 22.05 -3.17
CA ALA A 423 -12.71 22.44 -1.78
C ALA A 423 -11.37 22.70 -1.08
N ALA A 424 -10.34 21.89 -1.36
CA ALA A 424 -8.98 22.11 -0.86
C ALA A 424 -8.39 23.43 -1.39
N GLN A 425 -8.48 23.67 -2.70
CA GLN A 425 -8.04 24.90 -3.34
C GLN A 425 -8.79 26.13 -2.79
N ALA A 426 -10.12 26.06 -2.68
CA ALA A 426 -10.93 27.11 -2.09
C ALA A 426 -10.53 27.41 -0.64
N THR A 427 -10.34 26.37 0.17
CA THR A 427 -9.93 26.51 1.57
C THR A 427 -8.54 27.17 1.67
N LEU A 428 -7.59 26.73 0.86
CA LEU A 428 -6.24 27.31 0.80
C LEU A 428 -6.27 28.77 0.33
N ALA A 429 -7.09 29.11 -0.65
CA ALA A 429 -7.19 30.47 -1.18
C ALA A 429 -7.84 31.44 -0.19
N CYS A 430 -8.91 31.03 0.50
CA CYS A 430 -9.62 31.87 1.47
C CYS A 430 -8.82 32.12 2.73
N PHE A 431 -8.27 31.05 3.30
CA PHE A 431 -7.69 31.06 4.63
C PHE A 431 -6.16 31.12 4.59
N GLY A 432 -5.52 30.89 3.45
CA GLY A 432 -4.09 30.56 3.42
C GLY A 432 -3.82 29.26 4.20
N PHE A 433 -2.57 29.05 4.63
CA PHE A 433 -2.29 28.14 5.76
C PHE A 433 -2.68 28.78 7.10
N ALA A 434 -3.83 29.46 7.21
CA ALA A 434 -4.33 29.79 8.54
C ALA A 434 -4.49 28.47 9.29
N PHE A 435 -3.83 28.40 10.45
CA PHE A 435 -3.52 27.18 11.20
C PHE A 435 -4.72 26.27 11.50
N GLU A 436 -5.93 26.80 11.42
CA GLU A 436 -7.16 26.09 11.72
C GLU A 436 -7.84 25.45 10.49
N SER A 437 -7.56 25.91 9.27
CA SER A 437 -8.33 25.52 8.07
C SER A 437 -7.83 24.21 7.45
N VAL A 438 -6.52 23.97 7.40
CA VAL A 438 -5.96 22.71 6.87
C VAL A 438 -6.40 21.50 7.72
N PRO A 439 -6.29 21.51 9.07
CA PRO A 439 -6.83 20.42 9.86
C PRO A 439 -8.34 20.23 9.70
N ARG A 440 -9.12 21.30 9.49
CA ARG A 440 -10.56 21.21 9.21
C ARG A 440 -10.85 20.59 7.84
N LEU A 441 -10.08 20.93 6.81
CA LEU A 441 -10.15 20.31 5.48
C LEU A 441 -9.83 18.81 5.55
N LEU A 442 -8.76 18.49 6.27
CA LEU A 442 -8.31 17.13 6.56
C LEU A 442 -9.39 16.33 7.31
N ASP A 443 -10.00 16.91 8.35
CA ASP A 443 -11.06 16.28 9.14
C ASP A 443 -12.40 16.17 8.38
N ALA A 444 -12.73 17.16 7.55
CA ALA A 444 -13.90 17.13 6.67
C ALA A 444 -13.77 16.04 5.59
N SER A 445 -12.58 15.90 4.99
CA SER A 445 -12.27 14.81 4.05
C SER A 445 -12.47 13.46 4.72
N ARG A 446 -11.97 13.28 5.94
CA ARG A 446 -12.12 12.03 6.70
C ARG A 446 -13.58 11.70 7.01
N ARG A 447 -14.36 12.69 7.48
CA ARG A 447 -15.78 12.53 7.84
C ARG A 447 -16.70 12.29 6.63
N GLY A 448 -16.30 12.76 5.45
CA GLY A 448 -17.03 12.51 4.20
C GLY A 448 -16.96 11.08 3.68
N GLY A 449 -16.39 10.13 4.44
CA GLY A 449 -16.20 8.75 3.97
C GLY A 449 -15.01 8.59 3.01
N LEU A 450 -14.21 9.63 2.79
CA LEU A 450 -13.01 9.59 1.96
C LEU A 450 -11.79 8.98 2.69
N ALA A 451 -11.99 8.24 3.78
CA ALA A 451 -10.92 7.41 4.35
C ALA A 451 -10.49 6.31 3.37
N SER A 452 -11.36 5.93 2.42
CA SER A 452 -11.04 5.17 1.20
C SER A 452 -10.91 6.06 -0.05
N GLY A 453 -10.79 7.38 0.14
CA GLY A 453 -10.75 8.37 -0.93
C GLY A 453 -9.58 8.13 -1.89
N PRO A 454 -9.58 8.79 -3.06
CA PRO A 454 -8.54 8.60 -4.06
C PRO A 454 -7.16 8.82 -3.43
N ARG A 455 -6.26 7.85 -3.58
CA ARG A 455 -4.90 7.80 -2.98
C ARG A 455 -4.14 9.13 -3.08
N ARG A 456 -4.43 9.92 -4.11
CA ARG A 456 -3.85 11.23 -4.39
C ARG A 456 -4.29 12.32 -3.43
N LEU A 457 -5.52 12.30 -2.94
CA LEU A 457 -5.97 13.24 -1.92
C LEU A 457 -5.21 12.97 -0.61
N ALA A 458 -5.05 11.71 -0.22
CA ALA A 458 -4.25 11.34 0.95
C ALA A 458 -2.79 11.80 0.80
N ARG A 459 -2.21 11.62 -0.40
CA ARG A 459 -0.87 12.14 -0.74
C ARG A 459 -0.79 13.66 -0.59
N LEU A 460 -1.68 14.41 -1.25
CA LEU A 460 -1.71 15.87 -1.19
C LEU A 460 -1.85 16.35 0.26
N CYS A 461 -2.77 15.76 1.01
CA CYS A 461 -3.01 16.04 2.43
C CYS A 461 -1.77 15.77 3.30
N ALA A 462 -1.10 14.64 3.11
CA ALA A 462 0.12 14.29 3.85
C ALA A 462 1.27 15.26 3.54
N HIS A 463 1.46 15.61 2.27
CA HIS A 463 2.49 16.58 1.87
C HIS A 463 2.19 18.01 2.36
N LEU A 464 0.94 18.46 2.27
CA LEU A 464 0.52 19.75 2.83
C LEU A 464 0.69 19.76 4.35
N GLY A 465 0.38 18.66 5.03
CA GLY A 465 0.59 18.50 6.46
C GLY A 465 2.07 18.55 6.87
N ASP A 466 2.94 17.87 6.12
CA ASP A 466 4.39 17.89 6.33
C ASP A 466 5.00 19.29 6.04
N GLU A 467 4.61 19.92 4.94
CA GLU A 467 5.05 21.29 4.61
C GLU A 467 4.56 22.29 5.66
N TRP A 468 3.32 22.13 6.13
CA TRP A 468 2.79 22.91 7.25
C TRP A 468 3.66 22.73 8.49
N LYS A 469 3.92 21.50 8.94
CA LYS A 469 4.80 21.23 10.09
C LYS A 469 6.15 21.92 9.95
N ARG A 470 6.80 21.79 8.79
CA ARG A 470 8.13 22.38 8.54
C ARG A 470 8.16 23.90 8.65
N ARG A 471 7.09 24.59 8.24
CA ARG A 471 7.03 26.07 8.23
C ARG A 471 6.47 26.67 9.52
N VAL A 472 5.57 25.93 10.17
CA VAL A 472 4.74 26.45 11.26
C VAL A 472 5.29 26.09 12.65
N ALA A 473 6.19 25.09 12.76
CA ALA A 473 6.70 24.60 14.05
C ALA A 473 7.42 25.63 14.96
N SER A 474 7.63 26.88 14.52
CA SER A 474 8.21 27.94 15.36
C SER A 474 7.21 28.72 16.21
N ASP A 475 5.94 28.81 15.80
CA ASP A 475 4.88 29.53 16.53
C ASP A 475 3.73 28.58 16.89
N VAL A 476 3.48 28.42 18.19
CA VAL A 476 2.67 27.34 18.81
C VAL A 476 1.32 27.10 18.12
N PRO A 477 1.10 25.93 17.46
CA PRO A 477 -0.20 25.55 16.95
C PRO A 477 -1.14 25.07 18.08
N PRO A 478 -2.47 25.10 17.87
CA PRO A 478 -3.40 24.34 18.71
C PRO A 478 -3.09 22.84 18.61
N GLU A 479 -2.96 22.14 19.75
CA GLU A 479 -2.65 20.68 19.83
C GLU A 479 -3.53 19.82 18.91
N ARG A 480 -4.78 20.25 18.69
CA ARG A 480 -5.74 19.60 17.79
C ARG A 480 -5.27 19.54 16.33
N GLY A 481 -4.57 20.56 15.83
CA GLY A 481 -4.06 20.59 14.47
C GLY A 481 -2.96 19.54 14.24
N LYS A 482 -2.06 19.40 15.22
CA LYS A 482 -0.97 18.42 15.17
C LYS A 482 -1.49 16.99 15.11
N ALA A 483 -2.43 16.65 15.99
CA ALA A 483 -3.03 15.31 16.03
C ALA A 483 -3.72 14.92 14.71
N ILE A 484 -4.35 15.88 14.02
CA ILE A 484 -4.96 15.65 12.71
C ILE A 484 -3.89 15.40 11.66
N VAL A 485 -2.83 16.21 11.60
CA VAL A 485 -1.72 16.02 10.66
C VAL A 485 -1.02 14.68 10.91
N ASP A 486 -0.73 14.34 12.17
CA ASP A 486 -0.14 13.05 12.54
C ASP A 486 -1.00 11.87 12.10
N SER A 487 -2.33 11.98 12.27
CA SER A 487 -3.24 10.96 11.77
C SER A 487 -3.16 10.78 10.25
N TRP A 488 -3.04 11.86 9.47
CA TRP A 488 -2.93 11.77 8.02
C TRP A 488 -1.59 11.23 7.55
N LEU A 489 -0.50 11.61 8.22
CA LEU A 489 0.83 11.04 7.96
C LEU A 489 0.83 9.54 8.26
N ARG A 490 0.18 9.11 9.35
CA ARG A 490 0.03 7.69 9.71
C ARG A 490 -0.80 6.92 8.68
N ASP A 491 -1.96 7.47 8.31
CA ASP A 491 -2.87 6.85 7.34
C ASP A 491 -2.19 6.75 5.96
N TYR A 492 -1.45 7.78 5.54
CA TYR A 492 -0.71 7.79 4.28
C TYR A 492 0.51 6.86 4.29
N ALA A 493 1.26 6.79 5.40
CA ALA A 493 2.35 5.83 5.56
C ALA A 493 1.83 4.37 5.48
N SER A 494 0.67 4.11 6.08
CA SER A 494 0.00 2.80 6.00
C SER A 494 -0.48 2.49 4.57
N LEU A 495 -1.01 3.50 3.86
CA LEU A 495 -1.38 3.35 2.45
C LEU A 495 -0.17 3.00 1.58
N LEU A 496 0.96 3.70 1.75
CA LEU A 496 2.20 3.40 1.03
C LEU A 496 2.76 2.01 1.35
N ALA A 497 2.56 1.54 2.58
CA ALA A 497 2.95 0.19 2.99
C ALA A 497 2.10 -0.90 2.34
N SER A 498 0.82 -0.62 2.06
CA SER A 498 -0.06 -1.53 1.33
C SER A 498 0.24 -1.62 -0.16
N GLU A 499 1.01 -0.67 -0.72
CA GLU A 499 1.48 -0.73 -2.10
C GLU A 499 2.78 -1.54 -2.19
N GLU A 500 2.73 -2.70 -2.85
CA GLU A 500 3.84 -3.68 -2.92
C GLU A 500 5.21 -3.10 -3.30
N SER A 501 5.25 -1.95 -3.99
CA SER A 501 6.50 -1.34 -4.48
C SER A 501 7.09 -0.24 -3.59
N LEU A 502 6.35 0.29 -2.59
CA LEU A 502 6.71 1.53 -1.88
C LEU A 502 6.82 1.47 -0.33
N PRO A 503 7.03 0.33 0.35
CA PRO A 503 7.07 0.30 1.83
C PRO A 503 8.19 1.17 2.43
N HIS A 504 9.28 1.35 1.67
CA HIS A 504 10.42 2.18 2.07
C HIS A 504 10.10 3.69 2.12
N LEU A 505 9.08 4.17 1.39
CA LEU A 505 8.65 5.56 1.47
C LEU A 505 7.84 5.84 2.73
N GLY A 506 7.11 4.85 3.25
CA GLY A 506 6.33 4.96 4.49
C GLY A 506 7.18 5.40 5.69
N ALA A 507 8.44 4.95 5.77
CA ALA A 507 9.37 5.38 6.82
C ALA A 507 9.65 6.87 6.85
N SER A 508 9.67 7.55 5.69
CA SER A 508 9.93 8.98 5.63
C SER A 508 8.77 9.79 6.22
N TYR A 509 7.53 9.32 6.02
CA TYR A 509 6.34 9.95 6.62
C TYR A 509 6.16 9.59 8.08
N ALA A 510 6.45 8.34 8.46
CA ALA A 510 6.46 7.95 9.87
C ALA A 510 7.44 8.80 10.67
N ALA A 511 8.59 9.15 10.08
CA ALA A 511 9.58 9.99 10.74
C ALA A 511 9.13 11.43 11.00
N ALA A 512 8.16 11.93 10.23
CA ALA A 512 7.57 13.26 10.41
C ALA A 512 6.51 13.32 11.53
N LEU A 513 6.21 12.20 12.19
CA LEU A 513 5.32 12.15 13.36
C LEU A 513 6.01 12.74 14.60
N ASP A 514 5.24 13.48 15.41
CA ASP A 514 5.78 14.19 16.59
C ASP A 514 5.99 13.22 17.77
N ASP A 515 5.09 12.26 17.99
CA ASP A 515 5.20 11.27 19.05
C ASP A 515 6.22 10.17 18.68
N PRO A 516 7.31 9.99 19.44
CA PRO A 516 8.31 8.95 19.19
C PRO A 516 7.71 7.55 19.19
N ALA A 517 6.74 7.26 20.06
CA ALA A 517 6.16 5.92 20.14
C ALA A 517 5.35 5.60 18.87
N ASP A 518 4.46 6.51 18.47
CA ASP A 518 3.69 6.40 17.23
C ASP A 518 4.57 6.37 15.98
N ARG A 519 5.66 7.15 15.94
CA ARG A 519 6.62 7.15 14.85
C ARG A 519 7.24 5.76 14.64
N LEU A 520 7.77 5.17 15.71
CA LEU A 520 8.42 3.86 15.65
C LEU A 520 7.41 2.76 15.30
N ALA A 521 6.23 2.80 15.94
CA ALA A 521 5.14 1.88 15.66
C ALA A 521 4.67 1.98 14.21
N THR A 522 4.51 3.17 13.66
CA THR A 522 4.06 3.36 12.27
C THR A 522 5.12 2.86 11.29
N CYS A 523 6.40 3.21 11.52
CA CYS A 523 7.49 2.73 10.66
C CYS A 523 7.62 1.20 10.68
N ALA A 524 7.47 0.58 11.86
CA ALA A 524 7.50 -0.87 12.00
C ALA A 524 6.32 -1.56 11.29
N ALA A 525 5.13 -0.94 11.29
CA ALA A 525 3.99 -1.44 10.52
C ALA A 525 4.28 -1.40 9.02
N CYS A 526 4.86 -0.30 8.53
CA CYS A 526 5.24 -0.17 7.12
C CYS A 526 6.31 -1.19 6.71
N PHE A 527 7.25 -1.52 7.59
CA PHE A 527 8.30 -2.48 7.29
C PHE A 527 7.81 -3.93 7.33
N ALA A 528 6.79 -4.22 8.15
CA ALA A 528 6.22 -5.55 8.24
C ALA A 528 5.57 -6.00 6.91
N THR A 529 5.14 -5.06 6.06
CA THR A 529 4.61 -5.36 4.72
C THR A 529 5.71 -5.63 3.67
N ALA A 530 6.99 -5.42 4.00
CA ALA A 530 8.11 -5.70 3.10
C ALA A 530 8.42 -7.21 3.03
N THR A 531 7.80 -7.89 2.07
CA THR A 531 7.92 -9.34 1.86
C THR A 531 9.28 -9.75 1.26
N THR A 532 9.85 -8.92 0.38
CA THR A 532 11.11 -9.26 -0.32
C THR A 532 12.37 -8.74 0.39
N GLN A 533 13.49 -9.46 0.25
CA GLN A 533 14.78 -9.02 0.80
C GLN A 533 15.24 -7.67 0.20
N SER A 534 14.95 -7.41 -1.08
CA SER A 534 15.24 -6.13 -1.73
C SER A 534 14.49 -4.97 -1.07
N ASP A 535 13.22 -5.15 -0.75
CA ASP A 535 12.41 -4.09 -0.14
C ASP A 535 12.86 -3.82 1.28
N ARG A 536 13.18 -4.85 2.05
CA ARG A 536 13.75 -4.68 3.40
C ARG A 536 15.06 -3.90 3.38
N ARG A 537 15.95 -4.18 2.42
CA ARG A 537 17.19 -3.40 2.24
C ARG A 537 16.90 -1.93 1.91
N ARG A 538 15.91 -1.65 1.06
CA ARG A 538 15.47 -0.27 0.74
C ARG A 538 14.87 0.42 1.95
N CYS A 539 14.00 -0.26 2.69
CA CYS A 539 13.41 0.18 3.94
C CYS A 539 14.49 0.58 4.96
N LEU A 540 15.44 -0.32 5.24
CA LEU A 540 16.56 -0.04 6.15
C LEU A 540 17.44 1.11 5.65
N ALA A 541 17.71 1.19 4.35
CA ALA A 541 18.50 2.28 3.77
C ALA A 541 17.79 3.64 3.88
N ALA A 542 16.45 3.67 3.76
CA ALA A 542 15.65 4.86 3.96
C ALA A 542 15.62 5.27 5.45
N ALA A 543 15.33 4.32 6.34
CA ALA A 543 15.26 4.60 7.78
C ALA A 543 16.61 5.05 8.36
N LYS A 544 17.74 4.50 7.89
CA LYS A 544 19.09 4.94 8.30
C LYS A 544 19.38 6.42 8.05
N LYS A 545 18.64 7.08 7.17
CA LYS A 545 18.80 8.52 6.88
C LYS A 545 18.06 9.40 7.87
N VAL A 546 17.07 8.86 8.59
CA VAL A 546 16.11 9.65 9.36
C VAL A 546 16.09 9.28 10.84
N PHE A 547 16.31 8.01 11.17
CA PHE A 547 16.28 7.48 12.53
C PHE A 547 17.68 7.29 13.10
N ASP A 548 17.81 7.46 14.41
CA ASP A 548 19.04 7.13 15.11
C ASP A 548 19.25 5.60 15.22
N PRO A 549 20.46 5.12 15.55
CA PRO A 549 20.73 3.67 15.65
C PRO A 549 19.89 2.92 16.69
N ALA A 550 19.48 3.58 17.79
CA ALA A 550 18.68 2.95 18.84
C ALA A 550 17.22 2.80 18.40
N GLU A 551 16.67 3.82 17.74
CA GLU A 551 15.36 3.81 17.11
C GLU A 551 15.28 2.77 15.99
N LEU A 552 16.33 2.63 15.17
CA LEU A 552 16.40 1.60 14.14
C LEU A 552 16.37 0.19 14.72
N ALA A 553 17.06 -0.05 15.84
CA ALA A 553 17.00 -1.33 16.53
C ALA A 553 15.59 -1.61 17.07
N GLU A 554 14.93 -0.59 17.62
CA GLU A 554 13.54 -0.69 18.08
C GLU A 554 12.57 -0.98 16.93
N ILE A 555 12.69 -0.27 15.80
CA ILE A 555 11.87 -0.50 14.60
C ILE A 555 12.09 -1.92 14.10
N ALA A 556 13.34 -2.38 13.98
CA ALA A 556 13.65 -3.75 13.55
C ALA A 556 13.00 -4.78 14.48
N ARG A 557 13.08 -4.57 15.80
CA ARG A 557 12.46 -5.44 16.80
C ARG A 557 10.94 -5.49 16.68
N GLN A 558 10.28 -4.33 16.58
CA GLN A 558 8.82 -4.26 16.45
C GLN A 558 8.35 -4.85 15.11
N THR A 559 9.10 -4.60 14.04
CA THR A 559 8.82 -5.13 12.71
C THR A 559 8.87 -6.65 12.74
N ALA A 560 9.97 -7.22 13.23
CA ALA A 560 10.16 -8.66 13.26
C ALA A 560 9.13 -9.37 14.15
N THR A 561 8.79 -8.77 15.30
CA THR A 561 7.72 -9.26 16.18
C THR A 561 6.36 -9.26 15.47
N ARG A 562 6.03 -8.19 14.75
CA ARG A 562 4.76 -8.08 14.02
C ARG A 562 4.69 -9.02 12.82
N THR A 563 5.77 -9.20 12.07
CA THR A 563 5.82 -10.17 10.97
C THR A 563 5.52 -11.58 11.47
N VAL A 564 6.09 -11.94 12.63
CA VAL A 564 5.82 -13.23 13.27
C VAL A 564 4.37 -13.33 13.76
N GLN A 565 3.82 -12.28 14.39
CA GLN A 565 2.41 -12.26 14.83
C GLN A 565 1.42 -12.33 13.65
N ALA A 566 1.67 -11.61 12.56
CA ALA A 566 0.81 -11.61 11.38
C ALA A 566 0.77 -12.98 10.69
N ALA A 567 1.93 -13.62 10.52
CA ALA A 567 2.03 -15.00 9.99
C ALA A 567 1.23 -16.02 10.80
N TRP A 568 0.81 -15.65 12.01
CA TRP A 568 0.25 -16.51 13.04
C TRP A 568 -1.21 -16.25 13.32
N GLU A 569 -1.67 -15.00 13.27
CA GLU A 569 -3.08 -14.64 13.39
C GLU A 569 -3.88 -15.15 12.18
N ASP A 570 -3.30 -15.10 10.98
CA ASP A 570 -3.90 -15.64 9.76
C ASP A 570 -4.16 -17.16 9.83
N SER A 571 -3.42 -17.88 10.69
CA SER A 571 -3.60 -19.33 10.86
C SER A 571 -4.93 -19.73 11.49
N SER A 572 -5.57 -18.85 12.25
CA SER A 572 -6.86 -19.14 12.91
C SER A 572 -8.06 -19.07 11.95
N ARG A 573 -7.86 -18.55 10.74
CA ARG A 573 -8.93 -18.22 9.80
C ARG A 573 -9.05 -19.19 8.61
N GLU A 574 -8.02 -19.98 8.35
CA GLU A 574 -7.85 -20.78 7.12
C GLU A 574 -7.53 -22.26 7.41
N GLU A 575 -8.08 -22.85 8.48
CA GLU A 575 -7.84 -24.27 8.81
C GLU A 575 -8.50 -25.28 7.84
N GLU A 576 -9.26 -24.84 6.83
CA GLU A 576 -10.10 -25.75 6.01
C GLU A 576 -9.71 -25.96 4.54
N GLU A 577 -8.82 -25.20 3.88
CA GLU A 577 -8.75 -25.26 2.39
C GLU A 577 -7.40 -25.46 1.64
N GLU A 578 -6.19 -25.39 2.22
CA GLU A 578 -4.97 -25.46 1.39
C GLU A 578 -3.88 -26.43 1.91
N GLU A 579 -3.90 -27.68 1.43
CA GLU A 579 -2.80 -28.66 1.59
C GLU A 579 -1.66 -28.51 0.55
N ASP A 580 -1.80 -27.67 -0.48
CA ASP A 580 -0.90 -27.69 -1.65
C ASP A 580 0.23 -26.63 -1.69
N ASP A 581 0.20 -25.57 -0.87
CA ASP A 581 1.18 -24.48 -0.92
C ASP A 581 2.36 -24.65 0.08
N THR A 582 3.09 -25.77 -0.05
CA THR A 582 4.35 -25.99 0.69
C THR A 582 5.56 -25.86 -0.24
N MET A 583 6.48 -24.94 0.10
CA MET A 583 7.78 -24.85 -0.56
C MET A 583 8.78 -25.64 0.29
N ASP A 584 9.34 -26.72 -0.25
CA ASP A 584 10.29 -27.60 0.45
C ASP A 584 9.79 -28.13 1.83
N GLY A 585 8.48 -28.35 1.95
CA GLY A 585 7.85 -28.83 3.18
C GLY A 585 7.63 -27.76 4.25
N VAL A 586 7.89 -26.49 3.95
CA VAL A 586 7.64 -25.33 4.81
C VAL A 586 6.51 -24.50 4.23
N SER A 587 5.53 -24.15 5.07
CA SER A 587 4.43 -23.28 4.64
C SER A 587 4.94 -21.88 4.30
N LEU A 588 4.31 -21.18 3.36
CA LEU A 588 4.65 -19.78 3.05
C LEU A 588 4.64 -18.90 4.32
N ARG A 589 3.74 -19.20 5.26
CA ARG A 589 3.63 -18.55 6.58
C ARG A 589 4.88 -18.73 7.44
N ASP A 590 5.35 -19.98 7.55
CA ASP A 590 6.58 -20.30 8.28
C ASP A 590 7.80 -19.65 7.63
N ALA A 591 7.84 -19.62 6.30
CA ALA A 591 8.89 -18.93 5.57
C ALA A 591 8.91 -17.44 5.90
N ASP A 592 7.77 -16.78 6.04
CA ASP A 592 7.69 -15.37 6.43
C ASP A 592 8.09 -15.12 7.89
N ALA A 593 7.68 -15.99 8.82
CA ALA A 593 8.15 -15.95 10.20
C ALA A 593 9.68 -16.11 10.31
N ILE A 594 10.27 -17.06 9.56
CA ILE A 594 11.73 -17.25 9.48
C ILE A 594 12.40 -16.02 8.90
N ARG A 595 11.84 -15.47 7.82
CA ARG A 595 12.36 -14.25 7.19
C ARG A 595 12.35 -13.07 8.17
N ALA A 596 11.52 -13.03 9.21
CA ALA A 596 11.59 -11.98 10.23
C ALA A 596 12.94 -11.94 10.97
N LEU A 597 13.69 -13.04 11.01
CA LEU A 597 15.04 -13.09 11.59
C LEU A 597 16.10 -12.34 10.75
N ASP A 598 15.77 -11.96 9.52
CA ASP A 598 16.69 -11.21 8.63
C ASP A 598 16.74 -9.71 8.92
N TRP A 599 15.86 -9.23 9.80
CA TRP A 599 15.94 -7.86 10.29
C TRP A 599 17.18 -7.67 11.17
N PRO A 600 17.81 -6.48 11.18
CA PRO A 600 19.02 -6.22 11.95
C PRO A 600 18.68 -6.08 13.44
N LEU A 601 18.45 -7.22 14.09
CA LEU A 601 18.10 -7.33 15.49
C LEU A 601 19.35 -7.32 16.38
N ASP A 602 19.20 -6.85 17.62
CA ASP A 602 20.18 -7.11 18.67
C ASP A 602 20.33 -8.63 18.87
N PRO A 603 21.55 -9.16 19.13
CA PRO A 603 21.76 -10.59 19.33
C PRO A 603 20.80 -11.26 20.32
N VAL A 604 20.40 -10.58 21.40
CA VAL A 604 19.46 -11.12 22.39
C VAL A 604 18.05 -11.19 21.82
N ASP A 605 17.58 -10.14 21.15
CA ASP A 605 16.23 -10.10 20.56
C ASP A 605 16.10 -11.08 19.38
N LEU A 606 17.18 -11.28 18.61
CA LEU A 606 17.24 -12.31 17.57
C LEU A 606 17.01 -13.71 18.17
N LEU A 607 17.67 -14.03 19.28
CA LEU A 607 17.46 -15.32 19.96
C LEU A 607 16.07 -15.45 20.55
N ARG A 608 15.52 -14.39 21.14
CA ARG A 608 14.16 -14.40 21.68
C ARG A 608 13.12 -14.65 20.59
N LEU A 609 13.27 -13.98 19.44
CA LEU A 609 12.37 -14.16 18.31
C LEU A 609 12.51 -15.57 17.71
N ALA A 610 13.73 -16.07 17.55
CA ALA A 610 13.98 -17.44 17.12
C ALA A 610 13.32 -18.45 18.06
N ASN A 611 13.49 -18.30 19.37
CA ASN A 611 12.85 -19.15 20.37
C ASN A 611 11.33 -19.09 20.31
N LEU A 612 10.75 -17.90 20.14
CA LEU A 612 9.31 -17.72 19.99
C LEU A 612 8.79 -18.50 18.77
N ILE A 613 9.46 -18.37 17.62
CA ILE A 613 9.12 -19.10 16.40
C ILE A 613 9.15 -20.61 16.64
N LEU A 614 10.23 -21.09 17.26
CA LEU A 614 10.45 -22.50 17.56
C LEU A 614 9.40 -23.08 18.51
N ARG A 615 9.03 -22.35 19.56
CA ARG A 615 7.98 -22.77 20.51
C ARG A 615 6.68 -23.03 19.78
N LYS A 616 6.25 -22.04 18.99
CA LYS A 616 4.95 -22.10 18.35
C LYS A 616 4.88 -23.24 17.34
N TRP A 617 5.94 -23.46 16.56
CA TRP A 617 5.98 -24.61 15.65
C TRP A 617 5.85 -25.95 16.35
N VAL A 618 6.52 -26.13 17.48
CA VAL A 618 6.43 -27.39 18.24
C VAL A 618 5.06 -27.57 18.91
N LEU A 619 4.36 -26.48 19.22
CA LEU A 619 2.99 -26.53 19.73
C LEU A 619 1.96 -26.83 18.64
N GLU A 620 2.13 -26.29 17.44
CA GLU A 620 1.22 -26.49 16.29
C GLU A 620 1.40 -27.87 15.65
N ASP A 621 2.64 -28.36 15.54
CA ASP A 621 2.91 -29.71 15.02
C ASP A 621 2.54 -30.70 16.13
N ASN A 622 1.34 -31.31 16.03
CA ASN A 622 0.86 -32.27 17.02
C ASN A 622 2.01 -33.21 17.40
N PRO A 623 2.40 -33.30 18.66
CA PRO A 623 3.64 -33.95 19.05
C PRO A 623 3.69 -35.45 18.74
N ALA A 624 2.55 -36.11 18.57
CA ALA A 624 2.50 -37.46 18.03
C ALA A 624 3.04 -37.56 16.58
N ARG A 625 3.24 -36.42 15.91
CA ARG A 625 3.69 -36.25 14.53
C ARG A 625 5.07 -35.59 14.41
N LEU A 626 5.84 -35.44 15.49
CA LEU A 626 7.22 -34.91 15.48
C LEU A 626 8.22 -35.68 14.58
N GLN A 627 7.81 -36.83 14.05
CA GLN A 627 8.53 -37.56 13.00
C GLN A 627 8.25 -37.02 11.58
N ARG A 628 7.42 -35.98 11.42
CA ARG A 628 7.12 -35.39 10.12
C ARG A 628 8.32 -34.64 9.52
N PRO A 629 8.40 -34.57 8.19
CA PRO A 629 9.41 -33.78 7.47
C PRO A 629 9.45 -32.30 7.89
N ARG A 630 8.35 -31.72 8.38
CA ARG A 630 8.23 -30.26 8.64
C ARG A 630 9.13 -29.78 9.79
N THR A 631 9.10 -30.42 10.97
CA THR A 631 9.98 -30.03 12.09
C THR A 631 11.47 -30.25 11.76
N LEU A 632 11.79 -31.32 11.02
CA LEU A 632 13.16 -31.58 10.53
C LEU A 632 13.60 -30.58 9.45
N ALA A 633 12.75 -30.27 8.47
CA ALA A 633 13.02 -29.27 7.44
C ALA A 633 13.22 -27.89 8.05
N CYS A 634 12.42 -27.50 9.04
CA CYS A 634 12.61 -26.27 9.79
C CYS A 634 13.94 -26.24 10.58
N ALA A 635 14.33 -27.36 11.19
CA ALA A 635 15.62 -27.50 11.87
C ALA A 635 16.79 -27.39 10.88
N GLU A 636 16.64 -28.00 9.70
CA GLU A 636 17.59 -27.88 8.59
C GLU A 636 17.66 -26.45 8.10
N ILE A 637 16.54 -25.74 7.92
CA ILE A 637 16.55 -24.32 7.54
C ILE A 637 17.30 -23.49 8.59
N PHE A 638 17.00 -23.60 9.88
CA PHE A 638 17.73 -22.83 10.92
C PHE A 638 19.24 -23.11 10.92
N ARG A 639 19.66 -24.33 10.57
CA ARG A 639 21.07 -24.74 10.48
C ARG A 639 21.73 -24.30 9.17
N GLU A 640 21.18 -24.69 8.04
CA GLU A 640 21.71 -24.45 6.69
C GLU A 640 21.75 -22.97 6.35
N THR A 641 20.72 -22.23 6.75
CA THR A 641 20.64 -20.79 6.44
C THR A 641 21.47 -19.93 7.39
N LYS A 642 22.09 -20.51 8.45
CA LYS A 642 22.93 -19.81 9.44
C LYS A 642 22.29 -18.51 9.97
N ARG A 643 20.96 -18.47 10.10
CA ARG A 643 20.18 -17.25 10.44
C ARG A 643 20.45 -16.76 11.85
N VAL A 644 20.90 -17.65 12.73
CA VAL A 644 21.53 -17.30 14.00
C VAL A 644 23.00 -17.69 13.90
N PRO A 645 23.89 -16.79 13.44
CA PRO A 645 25.31 -17.06 13.36
C PRO A 645 25.90 -17.42 14.72
N ASN A 646 26.90 -18.29 14.75
CA ASN A 646 27.65 -18.59 15.98
C ASN A 646 28.21 -17.32 16.67
N ALA A 647 28.58 -16.30 15.88
CA ALA A 647 28.99 -14.99 16.41
C ALA A 647 27.91 -14.30 17.27
N VAL A 648 26.62 -14.51 16.98
CA VAL A 648 25.50 -14.03 17.81
C VAL A 648 25.51 -14.73 19.15
N LEU A 649 25.68 -16.06 19.16
CA LEU A 649 25.74 -16.85 20.39
C LEU A 649 26.91 -16.42 21.28
N ASP A 650 28.08 -16.20 20.67
CA ASP A 650 29.27 -15.72 21.38
C ASP A 650 29.07 -14.30 21.92
N SER A 651 28.43 -13.42 21.14
CA SER A 651 28.06 -12.06 21.59
C SER A 651 27.09 -12.08 22.77
N VAL A 652 26.06 -12.93 22.75
CA VAL A 652 25.08 -13.07 23.84
C VAL A 652 25.72 -13.69 25.08
N LEU A 653 26.60 -14.67 24.90
CA LEU A 653 27.37 -15.28 25.99
C LEU A 653 28.29 -14.26 26.65
N ASP A 654 28.97 -13.42 25.86
CA ASP A 654 29.77 -12.32 26.35
C ASP A 654 28.92 -11.26 27.07
N ALA A 655 27.75 -10.90 26.53
CA ALA A 655 26.81 -10.00 27.19
C ALA A 655 26.37 -10.56 28.54
N THR A 656 26.08 -11.87 28.61
CA THR A 656 25.73 -12.59 29.84
C THR A 656 26.87 -12.58 30.86
N ARG A 657 28.13 -12.58 30.41
CA ARG A 657 29.32 -12.51 31.27
C ARG A 657 29.60 -11.09 31.77
N ARG A 658 29.39 -10.07 30.94
CA ARG A 658 29.72 -8.66 31.23
C ARG A 658 28.67 -7.98 32.08
N ASP A 659 27.40 -8.22 31.79
CA ASP A 659 26.28 -7.65 32.53
C ASP A 659 25.57 -8.73 33.33
N GLN A 660 25.93 -8.81 34.61
CA GLN A 660 25.36 -9.72 35.62
C GLN A 660 23.83 -9.57 35.74
N LYS A 661 23.23 -8.50 35.19
CA LYS A 661 21.77 -8.25 35.20
C LYS A 661 21.01 -8.77 33.98
N SER A 662 21.65 -9.25 32.91
CA SER A 662 20.91 -9.69 31.71
C SER A 662 20.37 -11.13 31.84
N ARG A 663 19.45 -11.34 32.80
CA ARG A 663 18.69 -12.60 32.93
C ARG A 663 18.01 -13.01 31.62
N LEU A 664 17.58 -12.02 30.84
CA LEU A 664 16.93 -12.21 29.54
C LEU A 664 17.88 -12.81 28.50
N ALA A 665 19.12 -12.34 28.40
CA ALA A 665 20.12 -12.88 27.50
C ALA A 665 20.45 -14.34 27.83
N ALA A 666 20.66 -14.64 29.10
CA ALA A 666 20.97 -16.00 29.55
C ALA A 666 19.80 -16.97 29.34
N ALA A 667 18.57 -16.53 29.60
CA ALA A 667 17.36 -17.31 29.37
C ALA A 667 17.16 -17.60 27.88
N ALA A 668 17.27 -16.57 27.02
CA ALA A 668 17.15 -16.72 25.57
C ALA A 668 18.22 -17.65 24.99
N LEU A 669 19.47 -17.51 25.44
CA LEU A 669 20.56 -18.38 25.01
C LEU A 669 20.38 -19.83 25.49
N LYS A 670 20.02 -20.05 26.76
CA LYS A 670 19.78 -21.41 27.28
C LYS A 670 18.66 -22.10 26.50
N GLU A 671 17.57 -21.38 26.27
CA GLU A 671 16.44 -21.89 25.51
C GLU A 671 16.83 -22.23 24.07
N TYR A 672 17.57 -21.35 23.39
CA TYR A 672 18.05 -21.64 22.04
C TYR A 672 18.96 -22.87 21.98
N LEU A 673 19.85 -23.04 22.97
CA LEU A 673 20.67 -24.24 23.10
C LEU A 673 19.83 -25.49 23.41
N SER A 674 18.70 -25.34 24.10
CA SER A 674 17.73 -26.41 24.34
C SER A 674 17.13 -26.87 23.00
N TRP A 675 16.73 -25.94 22.14
CA TRP A 675 16.26 -26.25 20.78
C TRP A 675 17.33 -26.94 19.92
N ARG A 676 18.58 -26.46 19.95
CA ARG A 676 19.71 -27.13 19.26
C ARG A 676 19.91 -28.58 19.73
N ALA A 677 19.76 -28.86 21.02
CA ALA A 677 19.84 -30.24 21.52
C ALA A 677 18.68 -31.12 21.01
N LEU A 678 17.47 -30.59 20.94
CA LEU A 678 16.32 -31.30 20.36
C LEU A 678 16.57 -31.63 18.88
N PHE A 679 16.97 -30.65 18.08
CA PHE A 679 17.27 -30.85 16.66
C PHE A 679 18.40 -31.84 16.42
N ARG A 680 19.44 -31.80 17.27
CA ARG A 680 20.50 -32.79 17.26
C ARG A 680 19.97 -34.20 17.55
N ALA A 681 19.12 -34.35 18.56
CA ALA A 681 18.51 -35.63 18.90
C ALA A 681 17.65 -36.18 17.76
N LEU A 682 16.78 -35.35 17.18
CA LEU A 682 15.93 -35.74 16.04
C LEU A 682 16.75 -36.16 14.82
N ARG A 683 17.78 -35.40 14.45
CA ARG A 683 18.63 -35.74 13.29
C ARG A 683 19.38 -37.05 13.50
N ARG A 684 20.01 -37.25 14.66
CA ARG A 684 20.74 -38.49 14.94
C ARG A 684 19.78 -39.69 15.02
N LEU A 685 18.57 -39.48 15.53
CA LEU A 685 17.53 -40.51 15.54
C LEU A 685 17.09 -40.89 14.11
N ASP A 686 16.85 -39.91 13.22
CA ASP A 686 16.50 -40.14 11.83
C ASP A 686 17.62 -40.88 11.06
N VAL A 687 18.88 -40.46 11.22
CA VAL A 687 20.04 -41.18 10.66
C VAL A 687 20.07 -42.64 11.12
N TRP A 688 19.83 -42.89 12.41
CA TRP A 688 19.75 -44.25 12.93
C TRP A 688 18.55 -45.02 12.37
N GLN A 689 17.37 -44.41 12.26
CA GLN A 689 16.17 -45.04 11.70
C GLN A 689 16.39 -45.44 10.23
N ARG A 690 16.98 -44.57 9.41
CA ARG A 690 17.33 -44.88 8.02
C ARG A 690 18.29 -46.07 7.94
N LYS A 691 19.36 -46.07 8.75
CA LYS A 691 20.30 -47.20 8.84
C LYS A 691 19.63 -48.50 9.32
N ARG A 692 18.70 -48.41 10.26
CA ARG A 692 17.90 -49.56 10.73
C ARG A 692 17.06 -50.13 9.59
N ASP A 693 16.39 -49.27 8.85
CA ASP A 693 15.47 -49.65 7.78
C ASP A 693 16.25 -50.20 6.58
N GLU A 694 17.41 -49.61 6.24
CA GLU A 694 18.39 -50.15 5.29
C GLU A 694 18.84 -51.55 5.69
N LEU A 695 19.27 -51.73 6.95
CA LEU A 695 19.70 -53.03 7.47
C LEU A 695 18.55 -54.05 7.42
N THR A 696 17.32 -53.64 7.74
CA THR A 696 16.12 -54.49 7.69
C THR A 696 15.78 -54.87 6.24
N GLN A 697 15.85 -53.93 5.31
CA GLN A 697 15.61 -54.15 3.88
C GLN A 697 16.68 -55.08 3.29
N GLN A 698 17.94 -54.92 3.67
CA GLN A 698 19.03 -55.80 3.30
C GLN A 698 18.84 -57.20 3.87
N GLN A 699 18.46 -57.34 5.14
CA GLN A 699 18.13 -58.63 5.75
C GLN A 699 16.98 -59.34 5.02
N HIS A 700 15.93 -58.61 4.64
CA HIS A 700 14.82 -59.16 3.83
C HIS A 700 15.26 -59.53 2.41
N SER A 701 16.07 -58.69 1.76
CA SER A 701 16.65 -58.96 0.43
C SER A 701 17.53 -60.22 0.47
N ASN A 702 18.36 -60.35 1.50
CA ASN A 702 19.21 -61.51 1.72
C ASN A 702 18.38 -62.76 2.06
N ALA A 703 17.34 -62.65 2.88
CA ALA A 703 16.40 -63.75 3.16
C ALA A 703 15.71 -64.24 1.87
N ARG A 704 15.35 -63.33 0.95
CA ARG A 704 14.79 -63.68 -0.37
C ARG A 704 15.82 -64.36 -1.28
N LYS A 705 17.09 -63.90 -1.27
CA LYS A 705 18.20 -64.50 -2.04
C LYS A 705 18.66 -65.86 -1.47
N ARG A 706 18.47 -66.12 -0.17
CA ARG A 706 18.88 -67.35 0.56
C ARG A 706 18.09 -68.63 0.20
N LYS A 707 17.12 -68.58 -0.72
CA LYS A 707 16.53 -69.80 -1.31
C LYS A 707 17.49 -70.59 -2.23
N SER A 708 18.69 -70.08 -2.50
CA SER A 708 19.80 -70.80 -3.15
C SER A 708 20.82 -71.26 -2.09
N THR A 709 20.97 -72.57 -1.93
CA THR A 709 21.48 -73.31 -0.76
C THR A 709 22.98 -73.14 -0.41
N ARG A 710 23.67 -72.07 -0.85
CA ARG A 710 25.13 -71.96 -0.63
C ARG A 710 25.72 -70.57 -0.34
N ALA A 711 24.91 -69.62 0.13
CA ALA A 711 25.39 -68.28 0.54
C ALA A 711 25.07 -68.01 2.02
N LEU A 712 25.72 -68.74 2.93
CA LEU A 712 25.50 -68.67 4.38
C LEU A 712 26.50 -67.77 5.13
N ALA A 713 27.27 -66.95 4.43
CA ALA A 713 28.29 -66.09 5.04
C ALA A 713 28.51 -64.92 4.06
N PHE A 714 28.38 -63.64 4.34
CA PHE A 714 28.34 -62.81 5.54
C PHE A 714 27.41 -61.62 5.20
N LEU A 715 26.67 -61.05 6.16
CA LEU A 715 26.45 -59.60 6.07
C LEU A 715 27.83 -58.99 6.25
N ASP A 716 28.22 -58.04 5.41
CA ASP A 716 29.56 -57.46 5.46
C ASP A 716 29.83 -57.01 6.90
N GLU A 717 30.90 -57.53 7.54
CA GLU A 717 31.20 -57.25 8.97
C GLU A 717 31.33 -55.74 9.22
N ASN A 718 31.46 -54.96 8.15
CA ASN A 718 31.58 -53.51 8.12
C ASN A 718 30.26 -52.72 8.31
N GLU A 719 29.07 -53.29 8.07
CA GLU A 719 27.80 -52.53 8.15
C GLU A 719 27.26 -52.39 9.59
N TYR A 720 27.55 -53.37 10.45
CA TYR A 720 27.11 -53.33 11.86
C TYR A 720 27.81 -52.27 12.71
N PRO A 721 29.14 -52.04 12.59
CA PRO A 721 29.81 -50.92 13.25
C PRO A 721 29.16 -49.57 12.96
N ASP A 722 28.79 -49.30 11.70
CA ASP A 722 28.17 -48.05 11.29
C ASP A 722 26.76 -47.87 11.85
N PHE A 723 25.98 -48.96 11.96
CA PHE A 723 24.67 -48.96 12.61
C PHE A 723 24.79 -48.73 14.13
N ILE A 724 25.72 -49.42 14.80
CA ILE A 724 25.98 -49.27 16.24
C ILE A 724 26.49 -47.85 16.56
N ALA A 725 27.38 -47.31 15.72
CA ALA A 725 27.88 -45.94 15.86
C ALA A 725 26.75 -44.92 15.75
N ALA A 726 25.85 -45.07 14.75
CA ALA A 726 24.68 -44.22 14.62
C ALA A 726 23.72 -44.35 15.82
N ALA A 727 23.52 -45.57 16.34
CA ALA A 727 22.71 -45.80 17.53
C ALA A 727 23.32 -45.14 18.78
N ASP A 728 24.64 -45.22 18.97
CA ASP A 728 25.32 -44.60 20.12
C ASP A 728 25.31 -43.07 20.02
N GLN A 729 25.44 -42.50 18.82
CA GLN A 729 25.28 -41.08 18.57
C GLN A 729 23.85 -40.59 18.85
N ALA A 730 22.83 -41.30 18.36
CA ALA A 730 21.42 -41.01 18.65
C ALA A 730 21.13 -41.08 20.15
N ARG A 731 21.67 -42.10 20.83
CA ARG A 731 21.53 -42.26 22.28
C ARG A 731 22.15 -41.08 23.02
N LYS A 732 23.40 -40.73 22.72
CA LYS A 732 24.10 -39.61 23.36
C LYS A 732 23.34 -38.29 23.17
N ALA A 733 22.78 -38.05 21.98
CA ALA A 733 22.00 -36.85 21.69
C ALA A 733 20.68 -36.79 22.47
N LEU A 734 19.96 -37.92 22.56
CA LEU A 734 18.73 -38.01 23.36
C LEU A 734 19.00 -37.97 24.87
N GLU A 735 20.07 -38.60 25.35
CA GLU A 735 20.54 -38.50 26.74
C GLU A 735 20.87 -37.04 27.09
N LEU A 736 21.53 -36.31 26.19
CA LEU A 736 21.83 -34.89 26.34
C LEU A 736 20.56 -34.02 26.38
N LEU A 737 19.54 -34.38 25.60
CA LEU A 737 18.23 -33.71 25.62
C LEU A 737 17.49 -33.93 26.96
N VAL A 738 17.40 -35.19 27.41
CA VAL A 738 16.69 -35.56 28.64
C VAL A 738 17.43 -35.06 29.89
N CYS A 739 18.75 -35.16 29.88
CA CYS A 739 19.62 -34.77 31.00
C CYS A 739 20.25 -33.39 30.76
N PHE A 740 19.57 -32.50 30.02
CA PHE A 740 20.12 -31.20 29.60
C PHE A 740 20.75 -30.46 30.79
N PRO A 741 22.09 -30.31 30.80
CA PRO A 741 22.85 -30.24 32.04
C PRO A 741 22.62 -28.97 32.86
N GLY A 742 22.67 -29.16 34.18
CA GLY A 742 23.59 -28.40 35.03
C GLY A 742 24.99 -29.05 35.00
N ALA A 743 26.04 -28.28 34.75
CA ALA A 743 27.41 -28.64 34.32
C ALA A 743 28.21 -29.80 35.00
N ASN A 744 27.65 -30.56 35.95
CA ASN A 744 28.43 -31.46 36.80
C ASN A 744 28.43 -32.94 36.37
N ARG A 745 27.57 -33.39 35.45
CA ARG A 745 27.42 -34.83 35.12
C ARG A 745 28.21 -35.32 33.90
N LEU A 746 28.68 -34.44 33.01
CA LEU A 746 29.37 -34.84 31.77
C LEU A 746 30.89 -35.08 31.94
N LYS A 747 31.49 -34.75 33.09
CA LYS A 747 32.95 -34.86 33.31
C LYS A 747 33.50 -36.29 33.42
N GLY A 748 32.66 -37.32 33.30
CA GLY A 748 33.06 -38.73 33.49
C GLY A 748 33.34 -39.55 32.23
N GLY A 749 33.12 -39.02 31.02
CA GLY A 749 33.33 -39.75 29.78
C GLY A 749 34.06 -38.92 28.73
N GLN A 750 35.25 -39.35 28.32
CA GLN A 750 35.88 -38.85 27.10
C GLN A 750 34.96 -39.16 25.91
N ALA A 751 34.50 -38.13 25.20
CA ALA A 751 33.87 -38.32 23.90
C ALA A 751 34.93 -38.88 22.94
N PRO A 752 34.65 -39.94 22.17
CA PRO A 752 35.54 -40.38 21.11
C PRO A 752 35.43 -39.37 19.96
N VAL A 753 36.55 -38.77 19.62
CA VAL A 753 36.75 -37.77 18.56
C VAL A 753 37.43 -38.49 17.42
N ASP A 754 36.72 -38.75 16.32
CA ASP A 754 37.28 -39.15 15.02
C ASP A 754 36.17 -39.08 13.96
N GLY A 755 35.88 -37.86 13.46
CA GLY A 755 34.95 -37.61 12.35
C GLY A 755 34.84 -36.12 11.99
N ASP A 756 34.99 -35.78 10.71
CA ASP A 756 35.01 -34.39 10.19
C ASP A 756 33.68 -33.60 10.38
N ASP A 757 32.61 -34.24 10.87
CA ASP A 757 31.31 -33.61 11.17
C ASP A 757 31.12 -33.24 12.67
N ASP A 758 32.14 -33.48 13.52
CA ASP A 758 32.03 -33.36 14.99
C ASP A 758 32.40 -31.97 15.55
N ASP A 759 32.91 -31.03 14.74
CA ASP A 759 33.30 -29.68 15.19
C ASP A 759 32.09 -28.89 15.77
N ASP A 760 30.90 -29.04 15.17
CA ASP A 760 29.65 -28.44 15.66
C ASP A 760 29.23 -29.00 17.03
N ASP A 761 29.61 -30.25 17.30
CA ASP A 761 29.19 -31.02 18.47
C ASP A 761 30.03 -30.68 19.71
N GLU A 762 31.34 -30.45 19.53
CA GLU A 762 32.23 -29.94 20.59
C GLU A 762 31.92 -28.49 20.94
N GLU A 763 31.70 -27.65 19.92
CA GLU A 763 31.41 -26.23 20.08
C GLU A 763 30.09 -26.02 20.85
N PHE A 764 29.07 -26.83 20.59
CA PHE A 764 27.80 -26.82 21.33
C PHE A 764 28.00 -27.13 22.82
N VAL A 765 28.71 -28.21 23.14
CA VAL A 765 28.95 -28.65 24.53
C VAL A 765 29.78 -27.61 25.27
N TRP A 766 30.79 -27.04 24.62
CA TRP A 766 31.60 -25.97 25.19
C TRP A 766 30.78 -24.72 25.51
N ARG A 767 29.91 -24.26 24.60
CA ARG A 767 29.04 -23.09 24.85
C ARG A 767 28.06 -23.34 25.98
N LEU A 768 27.51 -24.54 26.07
CA LEU A 768 26.61 -24.92 27.16
C LEU A 768 27.33 -24.92 28.51
N ASP A 769 28.53 -25.50 28.58
CA ASP A 769 29.36 -25.49 29.80
C ASP A 769 29.79 -24.06 30.18
N ALA A 770 30.14 -23.24 29.20
CA ALA A 770 30.48 -21.84 29.39
C ALA A 770 29.31 -21.01 29.92
N LEU A 771 28.08 -21.25 29.42
CA LEU A 771 26.86 -20.61 29.91
C LEU A 771 26.55 -21.04 31.34
N CYS A 772 26.59 -22.35 31.62
CA CYS A 772 26.38 -22.86 32.98
C CYS A 772 27.41 -22.30 33.96
N SER A 773 28.67 -22.17 33.54
CA SER A 773 29.74 -21.58 34.34
C SER A 773 29.51 -20.09 34.60
N ALA A 774 29.06 -19.33 33.59
CA ALA A 774 28.70 -17.93 33.74
C ALA A 774 27.53 -17.74 34.74
N LEU A 775 26.49 -18.58 34.63
CA LEU A 775 25.33 -18.56 35.53
C LEU A 775 25.70 -18.92 36.98
N LYS A 776 26.62 -19.89 37.18
CA LYS A 776 27.10 -20.29 38.51
C LYS A 776 28.00 -19.25 39.17
N ASN A 777 28.92 -18.66 38.41
CA ASN A 777 29.91 -17.70 38.94
C ASN A 777 29.32 -16.31 39.17
N GLY A 778 28.21 -15.97 38.52
CA GLY A 778 27.58 -14.66 38.58
C GLY A 778 26.88 -14.32 39.90
N GLY A 779 27.02 -15.08 40.99
CA GLY A 779 26.52 -14.73 42.34
C GLY A 779 25.02 -14.36 42.47
N PHE A 780 24.23 -14.53 41.41
CA PHE A 780 22.91 -13.91 41.24
C PHE A 780 21.75 -14.77 41.77
N PHE A 781 22.00 -16.05 42.05
CA PHE A 781 21.01 -17.00 42.57
C PHE A 781 21.06 -17.16 44.09
N GLY A 782 21.62 -16.18 44.80
CA GLY A 782 21.82 -16.22 46.25
C GLY A 782 20.55 -16.47 47.07
N ASP A 783 19.36 -16.07 46.61
CA ASP A 783 18.12 -16.18 47.41
C ASP A 783 16.85 -16.60 46.63
N ILE A 784 16.92 -16.85 45.31
CA ILE A 784 15.79 -17.38 44.53
C ILE A 784 16.26 -18.63 43.80
N ALA A 785 15.84 -19.79 44.30
CA ALA A 785 16.11 -21.11 43.72
C ALA A 785 15.35 -21.30 42.40
N VAL A 786 15.70 -20.52 41.37
CA VAL A 786 15.22 -20.81 40.00
C VAL A 786 15.99 -22.04 39.52
N PRO A 787 15.31 -23.13 39.11
CA PRO A 787 16.00 -24.27 38.54
C PRO A 787 16.72 -23.89 37.25
N VAL A 788 18.04 -23.75 37.37
CA VAL A 788 18.94 -23.62 36.22
C VAL A 788 19.08 -24.97 35.49
N GLU A 789 18.56 -26.06 36.05
CA GLU A 789 18.72 -27.43 35.56
C GLU A 789 17.46 -27.90 34.82
N GLY A 790 17.64 -28.62 33.71
CA GLY A 790 16.56 -29.15 32.87
C GLY A 790 16.36 -28.41 31.54
N TRP A 791 15.91 -29.17 30.54
CA TRP A 791 15.55 -28.72 29.19
C TRP A 791 14.35 -27.76 29.25
N LEU A 792 14.48 -26.56 28.66
CA LEU A 792 13.53 -25.44 28.75
C LEU A 792 13.18 -24.94 30.17
N ALA A 793 13.91 -25.35 31.22
CA ALA A 793 13.52 -25.06 32.61
C ALA A 793 13.55 -23.57 33.01
N LEU A 794 14.42 -22.74 32.41
CA LEU A 794 14.41 -21.28 32.67
C LEU A 794 13.23 -20.57 32.00
N ALA A 795 12.65 -21.18 30.98
CA ALA A 795 11.46 -20.70 30.30
C ALA A 795 10.17 -21.23 30.96
N ALA A 796 10.23 -22.11 31.96
CA ALA A 796 9.06 -22.78 32.54
C ALA A 796 8.10 -21.88 33.35
N GLN A 797 8.44 -20.59 33.55
CA GLN A 797 7.44 -19.58 33.96
C GLN A 797 6.44 -19.28 32.84
N ASP A 798 6.81 -19.62 31.61
CA ASP A 798 5.98 -19.60 30.43
C ASP A 798 5.24 -20.95 30.29
N ARG A 799 3.92 -20.87 30.17
CA ARG A 799 3.04 -22.04 30.05
C ARG A 799 3.39 -22.87 28.82
N ASP A 800 3.73 -22.21 27.72
CA ASP A 800 4.04 -22.84 26.45
C ASP A 800 5.29 -23.71 26.55
N ALA A 801 6.36 -23.20 27.17
CA ALA A 801 7.59 -23.96 27.36
C ALA A 801 7.40 -25.17 28.29
N HIS A 802 6.51 -25.06 29.29
CA HIS A 802 6.14 -26.17 30.15
C HIS A 802 5.34 -27.25 29.43
N ASP A 803 4.36 -26.85 28.63
CA ASP A 803 3.53 -27.77 27.84
C ASP A 803 4.40 -28.50 26.80
N ILE A 804 5.29 -27.78 26.10
CA ILE A 804 6.29 -28.39 25.20
C ILE A 804 7.18 -29.38 25.95
N ARG A 805 7.65 -29.05 27.16
CA ARG A 805 8.49 -29.94 27.97
C ARG A 805 7.74 -31.22 28.36
N LYS A 806 6.48 -31.11 28.78
CA LYS A 806 5.57 -32.23 29.08
C LYS A 806 5.37 -33.17 27.91
N THR A 807 5.50 -32.63 26.72
CA THR A 807 5.30 -33.37 25.50
C THR A 807 6.60 -34.02 24.97
N ILE A 808 7.68 -33.23 24.85
CA ILE A 808 8.91 -33.67 24.20
C ILE A 808 9.73 -34.62 25.05
N ILE A 809 9.79 -34.41 26.37
CA ILE A 809 10.64 -35.22 27.25
C ILE A 809 10.17 -36.67 27.35
N PRO A 810 8.86 -36.97 27.56
CA PRO A 810 8.37 -38.34 27.49
C PRO A 810 8.65 -38.99 26.14
N LEU A 811 8.41 -38.27 25.03
CA LEU A 811 8.70 -38.78 23.68
C LEU A 811 10.18 -39.10 23.47
N ALA A 812 11.10 -38.25 23.94
CA ALA A 812 12.52 -38.51 23.88
C ALA A 812 12.93 -39.74 24.71
N ILE A 813 12.28 -39.96 25.85
CA ILE A 813 12.51 -41.12 26.72
C ILE A 813 11.96 -42.40 26.08
N PHE A 814 10.79 -42.34 25.44
CA PHE A 814 10.27 -43.45 24.64
C PHE A 814 11.17 -43.76 23.46
N ALA A 815 11.65 -42.73 22.75
CA ALA A 815 12.60 -42.89 21.65
C ALA A 815 13.92 -43.52 22.13
N LEU A 816 14.42 -43.18 23.32
CA LEU A 816 15.59 -43.84 23.92
C LEU A 816 15.33 -45.33 24.20
N ALA A 817 14.16 -45.66 24.74
CA ALA A 817 13.79 -47.05 25.03
C ALA A 817 13.68 -47.87 23.73
N ASP A 818 13.01 -47.31 22.72
CA ASP A 818 12.85 -47.93 21.40
C ASP A 818 14.17 -48.02 20.64
N LEU A 819 15.02 -47.01 20.72
CA LEU A 819 16.38 -47.01 20.16
C LEU A 819 17.18 -48.18 20.73
N ALA A 820 17.21 -48.30 22.06
CA ALA A 820 18.00 -49.33 22.72
C ALA A 820 17.44 -50.74 22.46
N LYS A 821 16.11 -50.92 22.45
CA LYS A 821 15.46 -52.20 22.12
C LYS A 821 15.69 -52.58 20.65
N ASN A 822 15.33 -51.72 19.71
CA ASN A 822 15.44 -52.03 18.28
C ASN A 822 16.89 -52.20 17.83
N THR A 823 17.84 -51.48 18.44
CA THR A 823 19.27 -51.70 18.18
C THR A 823 19.69 -53.09 18.67
N ALA A 824 19.23 -53.52 19.84
CA ALA A 824 19.52 -54.87 20.32
C ALA A 824 18.88 -55.94 19.40
N ASP A 825 17.63 -55.75 18.99
CA ASP A 825 16.89 -56.68 18.13
C ASP A 825 17.51 -56.82 16.74
N ALA A 826 18.04 -55.73 16.17
CA ALA A 826 18.68 -55.72 14.85
C ALA A 826 20.04 -56.44 14.81
N LEU A 827 20.71 -56.59 15.95
CA LEU A 827 22.00 -57.29 16.03
C LEU A 827 21.83 -58.82 15.96
N PRO A 828 22.81 -59.59 15.44
CA PRO A 828 22.74 -61.04 15.44
C PRO A 828 22.66 -61.62 16.87
N PRO A 829 21.93 -62.74 17.09
CA PRO A 829 21.75 -63.33 18.41
C PRO A 829 23.06 -63.78 19.09
N GLU A 830 24.10 -64.02 18.30
CA GLU A 830 25.42 -64.47 18.77
C GLU A 830 26.30 -63.32 19.28
N GLN A 831 25.95 -62.06 18.99
CA GLN A 831 26.79 -60.93 19.40
C GLN A 831 26.60 -60.59 20.89
N LYS A 832 27.72 -60.61 21.63
CA LYS A 832 27.80 -60.18 23.03
C LYS A 832 27.39 -58.71 23.24
N SER A 833 27.35 -57.91 22.17
CA SER A 833 26.97 -56.50 22.16
C SER A 833 25.48 -56.24 22.44
N ARG A 834 24.59 -57.24 22.42
CA ARG A 834 23.15 -57.08 22.76
C ARG A 834 22.89 -56.72 24.23
N ARG A 835 23.67 -57.30 25.15
CA ARG A 835 23.43 -57.16 26.61
C ARG A 835 23.56 -55.71 27.12
N PRO A 836 24.59 -54.93 26.73
CA PRO A 836 24.69 -53.53 27.10
C PRO A 836 23.48 -52.69 26.69
N TRP A 837 22.87 -52.95 25.53
CA TRP A 837 21.74 -52.17 25.03
C TRP A 837 20.45 -52.43 25.81
N TYR A 838 20.10 -53.69 26.09
CA TYR A 838 18.94 -53.97 26.95
C TYR A 838 19.16 -53.51 28.40
N ALA A 839 20.38 -53.65 28.94
CA ALA A 839 20.71 -53.08 30.25
C ALA A 839 20.55 -51.55 30.26
N LYS A 840 20.85 -50.90 29.13
CA LYS A 840 20.60 -49.47 28.93
C LYS A 840 19.11 -49.14 28.92
N CYS A 841 18.24 -49.95 28.30
CA CYS A 841 16.78 -49.81 28.38
C CYS A 841 16.29 -49.76 29.84
N ILE A 842 16.79 -50.68 30.68
CA ILE A 842 16.43 -50.72 32.11
C ILE A 842 17.00 -49.49 32.83
N SER A 843 18.20 -49.01 32.45
CA SER A 843 18.79 -47.80 33.04
C SER A 843 17.96 -46.54 32.79
N ILE A 844 17.11 -46.50 31.75
CA ILE A 844 16.18 -45.39 31.49
C ILE A 844 15.13 -45.27 32.59
N ALA A 845 14.71 -46.37 33.21
CA ALA A 845 13.80 -46.35 34.37
C ALA A 845 14.39 -45.52 35.53
N TYR A 846 15.71 -45.63 35.74
CA TYR A 846 16.43 -44.84 36.74
C TYR A 846 16.60 -43.37 36.34
N LEU A 847 16.45 -43.02 35.06
CA LEU A 847 16.42 -41.61 34.64
C LEU A 847 15.11 -40.93 35.07
N VAL A 848 14.00 -41.67 35.05
CA VAL A 848 12.65 -41.17 35.37
C VAL A 848 12.28 -41.33 36.85
N ALA A 849 12.85 -42.33 37.54
CA ALA A 849 12.53 -42.59 38.94
C ALA A 849 12.93 -41.43 39.88
N PRO A 850 12.04 -41.01 40.80
CA PRO A 850 12.32 -39.96 41.78
C PRO A 850 13.37 -40.49 42.76
N SER A 851 14.64 -40.16 42.52
CA SER A 851 15.77 -40.68 43.30
C SER A 851 16.69 -39.55 43.72
N ASN A 852 16.62 -39.09 44.98
CA ASN A 852 17.56 -38.14 45.64
C ASN A 852 18.08 -36.96 44.77
N ARG A 853 17.33 -36.56 43.75
CA ARG A 853 17.67 -35.44 42.87
C ARG A 853 17.14 -34.16 43.49
N HIS A 854 17.70 -33.02 43.07
CA HIS A 854 17.18 -31.72 43.45
C HIS A 854 15.67 -31.70 43.15
N PRO A 855 14.80 -31.15 44.00
CA PRO A 855 13.34 -31.21 43.82
C PRO A 855 12.81 -30.58 42.51
N ASN A 856 13.67 -29.92 41.73
CA ASN A 856 13.31 -29.36 40.42
C ASN A 856 13.69 -30.27 39.23
N ASP A 857 14.36 -31.39 39.48
CA ASP A 857 14.75 -32.41 38.50
C ASP A 857 13.77 -33.60 38.50
N ASP A 858 12.63 -33.46 39.19
CA ASP A 858 11.62 -34.51 39.23
C ASP A 858 10.92 -34.59 37.87
N LEU A 859 11.40 -35.52 37.04
CA LEU A 859 10.78 -35.80 35.75
C LEU A 859 9.38 -36.40 35.94
N THR A 860 9.00 -36.89 37.13
CA THR A 860 7.69 -37.50 37.31
C THR A 860 6.54 -36.51 37.07
N ASP A 861 6.71 -35.23 37.40
CA ASP A 861 5.70 -34.17 37.17
C ASP A 861 5.46 -33.85 35.68
N ILE A 862 6.37 -34.30 34.81
CA ILE A 862 6.31 -34.11 33.35
C ILE A 862 5.52 -35.24 32.70
N PHE A 863 5.59 -36.45 33.27
CA PHE A 863 4.90 -37.63 32.75
C PHE A 863 3.44 -37.65 33.20
N THR A 864 2.52 -37.79 32.24
CA THR A 864 1.13 -38.16 32.57
C THR A 864 1.08 -39.62 33.03
N GLN A 865 0.02 -40.02 33.73
CA GLN A 865 -0.14 -41.42 34.15
C GLN A 865 -0.06 -42.40 32.96
N PRO A 866 -0.74 -42.16 31.82
CA PRO A 866 -0.59 -42.99 30.62
C PRO A 866 0.86 -43.09 30.11
N ASP A 867 1.64 -42.01 30.18
CA ASP A 867 3.04 -42.03 29.76
C ASP A 867 3.88 -42.95 30.67
N ARG A 868 3.60 -42.95 31.98
CA ARG A 868 4.28 -43.82 32.95
C ARG A 868 3.95 -45.28 32.68
N ASP A 869 2.68 -45.58 32.44
CA ASP A 869 2.22 -46.94 32.15
C ASP A 869 2.85 -47.48 30.86
N LEU A 870 2.87 -46.65 29.80
CA LEU A 870 3.53 -46.99 28.54
C LEU A 870 5.04 -47.21 28.71
N LEU A 871 5.71 -46.38 29.52
CA LEU A 871 7.13 -46.55 29.82
C LEU A 871 7.38 -47.88 30.54
N LEU A 872 6.56 -48.22 31.53
CA LEU A 872 6.65 -49.47 32.27
C LEU A 872 6.45 -50.68 31.36
N VAL A 873 5.48 -50.64 30.44
CA VAL A 873 5.28 -51.70 29.44
C VAL A 873 6.54 -51.89 28.59
N LYS A 874 7.16 -50.80 28.10
CA LYS A 874 8.40 -50.88 27.32
C LYS A 874 9.57 -51.46 28.13
N ILE A 875 9.69 -51.08 29.41
CA ILE A 875 10.74 -51.60 30.32
C ILE A 875 10.51 -53.09 30.63
N LYS A 876 9.26 -53.50 30.93
CA LYS A 876 8.89 -54.90 31.15
C LYS A 876 9.23 -55.75 29.93
N ALA A 877 8.85 -55.30 28.73
CA ALA A 877 9.18 -55.98 27.48
C ALA A 877 10.70 -56.17 27.29
N ALA A 878 11.49 -55.11 27.52
CA ALA A 878 12.95 -55.21 27.43
C ALA A 878 13.54 -56.16 28.49
N THR A 879 12.97 -56.20 29.70
CA THR A 879 13.41 -57.10 30.78
C THR A 879 13.12 -58.57 30.42
N LEU A 880 11.94 -58.85 29.87
CA LEU A 880 11.58 -60.18 29.38
C LEU A 880 12.54 -60.65 28.27
N ASP A 881 12.93 -59.78 27.35
CA ASP A 881 13.89 -60.11 26.30
C ASP A 881 15.27 -60.46 26.90
N ILE A 882 15.76 -59.72 27.90
CA ILE A 882 17.02 -60.08 28.62
C ILE A 882 16.94 -61.48 29.23
N LEU A 883 15.82 -61.80 29.89
CA LEU A 883 15.61 -63.10 30.52
C LEU A 883 15.59 -64.22 29.46
N ARG A 884 14.89 -64.01 28.34
CA ARG A 884 14.87 -64.93 27.19
C ARG A 884 16.27 -65.17 26.61
N PHE A 885 17.10 -64.13 26.46
CA PHE A 885 18.49 -64.28 25.99
C PHE A 885 19.42 -64.94 27.00
N SER A 886 19.10 -64.86 28.29
CA SER A 886 19.93 -65.44 29.36
C SER A 886 19.62 -66.92 29.59
N ARG A 887 18.43 -67.38 29.19
CA ARG A 887 17.92 -68.74 29.37
C ARG A 887 18.84 -69.86 28.83
N PRO A 888 19.34 -69.83 27.57
CA PRO A 888 20.15 -70.95 27.05
C PRO A 888 21.48 -71.13 27.79
N ARG A 889 22.08 -70.03 28.28
CA ARG A 889 23.33 -70.09 29.06
C ARG A 889 23.12 -70.54 30.50
N LEU A 890 21.96 -70.23 31.08
CA LEU A 890 21.60 -70.73 32.40
C LEU A 890 21.32 -72.23 32.33
N GLU A 891 20.58 -72.69 31.31
CA GLU A 891 20.31 -74.11 31.06
C GLU A 891 21.61 -74.91 30.82
N ASP A 892 22.55 -74.41 30.01
CA ASP A 892 23.88 -75.03 29.83
C ASP A 892 24.73 -75.03 31.12
N SER A 893 24.61 -74.01 31.99
CA SER A 893 25.32 -73.97 33.27
C SER A 893 24.72 -74.90 34.34
N THR A 894 23.42 -75.19 34.24
CA THR A 894 22.72 -76.08 35.20
C THR A 894 23.02 -77.56 35.01
N HIS A 895 23.66 -77.95 33.90
CA HIS A 895 24.14 -79.33 33.73
C HIS A 895 25.37 -79.70 34.59
N HIS A 896 25.93 -78.78 35.40
CA HIS A 896 27.05 -79.09 36.30
C HIS A 896 26.77 -78.92 37.80
N HIS A 897 25.61 -78.42 38.22
CA HIS A 897 25.21 -78.39 39.62
C HIS A 897 23.76 -78.83 39.80
N HIS A 898 23.59 -80.09 40.18
CA HIS A 898 22.32 -80.62 40.64
C HIS A 898 21.99 -80.12 42.06
N GLN A 899 20.72 -79.74 42.21
CA GLN A 899 19.89 -79.67 43.43
C GLN A 899 19.70 -78.31 44.11
N ASN A 900 18.43 -77.88 44.02
CA ASN A 900 17.66 -76.88 44.76
C ASN A 900 17.51 -75.52 44.07
N HIS A 901 16.24 -75.19 43.77
CA HIS A 901 15.69 -74.05 43.03
C HIS A 901 15.56 -74.27 41.52
N GLN A 902 14.60 -75.12 41.15
CA GLN A 902 14.00 -75.13 39.82
C GLN A 902 13.18 -73.83 39.71
N ILE A 903 13.74 -72.78 39.13
CA ILE A 903 12.98 -71.58 38.76
C ILE A 903 12.00 -72.01 37.66
N ASP A 904 10.71 -71.97 37.96
CA ASP A 904 9.66 -72.22 36.98
C ASP A 904 9.57 -71.01 36.04
N TRP A 905 10.38 -71.05 34.97
CA TRP A 905 10.42 -70.01 33.95
C TRP A 905 9.10 -69.87 33.20
N ASP A 906 8.28 -70.93 33.15
CA ASP A 906 6.98 -70.89 32.51
C ASP A 906 5.95 -70.18 33.42
N ALA A 907 6.09 -70.24 34.74
CA ALA A 907 5.31 -69.42 35.67
C ALA A 907 5.67 -67.92 35.61
N LEU A 908 6.95 -67.60 35.38
CA LEU A 908 7.44 -66.21 35.28
C LEU A 908 7.06 -65.54 33.93
N LEU A 909 6.84 -66.34 32.88
CA LEU A 909 6.40 -65.89 31.55
C LEU A 909 4.88 -65.92 31.35
N LYS A 910 4.11 -66.51 32.27
CA LYS A 910 2.63 -66.58 32.24
C LYS A 910 1.93 -65.35 32.86
N PHE A 911 2.68 -64.34 33.27
CA PHE A 911 2.15 -63.10 33.87
C PHE A 911 1.49 -62.14 32.87
N ASP A 912 1.37 -62.53 31.58
CA ASP A 912 0.87 -61.66 30.50
C ASP A 912 -0.58 -61.95 30.05
N ASP A 913 -1.27 -62.98 30.57
CA ASP A 913 -2.56 -63.42 30.00
C ASP A 913 -3.78 -63.47 30.96
N ASP A 914 -3.68 -63.12 32.25
CA ASP A 914 -4.84 -63.11 33.16
C ASP A 914 -5.13 -61.71 33.75
N ASP A 915 -6.33 -61.24 33.39
CA ASP A 915 -7.16 -60.09 33.75
C ASP A 915 -6.83 -59.17 34.95
N ASP A 916 -7.10 -57.89 34.68
CA ASP A 916 -7.66 -56.79 35.50
C ASP A 916 -8.08 -57.11 36.95
N ASP A 917 -7.81 -56.14 37.84
CA ASP A 917 -8.20 -56.05 39.26
C ASP A 917 -7.24 -56.70 40.27
N ASP A 918 -6.11 -56.04 40.54
CA ASP A 918 -5.60 -55.85 41.92
C ASP A 918 -4.47 -54.79 41.91
N ASP A 919 -4.87 -53.54 42.14
CA ASP A 919 -4.00 -52.47 42.63
C ASP A 919 -3.55 -52.85 44.05
N ASP A 920 -2.36 -53.41 44.20
CA ASP A 920 -1.42 -53.17 45.30
C ASP A 920 -0.31 -54.24 45.30
N GLY A 921 0.74 -54.01 44.50
CA GLY A 921 1.94 -54.84 44.56
C GLY A 921 2.95 -54.56 43.45
N LEU A 922 3.70 -53.47 43.58
CA LEU A 922 4.88 -53.16 42.75
C LEU A 922 6.16 -53.24 43.56
#